data_AF-A0A7Y3XVL1-F1
#
_entry.id   AF-A0A7Y3XVL1-F1
#
_cell.length_a   1.000
_cell.length_b   1.000
_cell.length_c   1.000
_cell.angle_alpha   90.00
_cell.angle_beta   90.00
_cell.angle_gamma   90.00
#
_symmetry.space_group_name_H-M   'P 1'
#
loop_
_entity.id
_entity.type
_entity.pdbx_description
1 polymer ?
#
loop_
_entity_poly.entity_id
_entity_poly.type
_entity_poly.pdbx_seq_one_letter_code
_entity_poly.pdbx_strand_id
1 'polypeptide(L)'
;MLFEKVNAFRIENGLPSFVLTKELDNASVLHVLYMKKTKKIQLVQPAKAKKDTFKRVKKSKGKYAQVAENIFSYTLPDAKKTGKSKNTVNSYNELAEIVFQAWINDKKTRAIILNNSYYQTGLAAAFDYKKRTVYVSQVYASEPFDFKELTKQNKNDFHLKPYSKTKCNAFLINNPNLAELLANNIEVVNNEIFLYYHDVSFFKNNFKKNKDALAVDIVLRKQYECNAGNKLYPSEVHDGVLLKPVQKGKWFAANPLKKTGEIYIKLGKMPSGLDSTNSEINLLIIKEGCLCQTIFFNNLDGENLSLLGLPLVMDTLSLQTKPDSIKKHISFTVPFPRNKWNFNEEDIKPFLDSLELNRYNIKKIDITAYSSIEGDSVKNALLQMNRANSILQVIEQYNLQKVATEIKTKENWEGLFESIKGSPYENKLLGLTKPQIRAVLLTDSLGFLIEPYLEDQRKAEVFLTVESIFVDSIQPQSIAKKTTEAIKQKNIDKAKALQALLYRYAIEEKIEHQYTYQFSISRQKEHIPLLNNLLVFKECFYEQSHTDSFRQQLKEEFLALYFIDPSNPYVLYNKLLMELEFWEKDILKMPDPEPLLKEMKKLYSTRIENWRINRLRLNYHILAADYYYEKKDFAKREKELKETRKFIFSSKLDMEQTYAMARYFIFQLRVDWAIELMLPYIKSKNYDEDFLFIFLSIAIYDTKKISEQDYANLMKHALLLNKERYCKLFGYPNMSFQLLKNNTIKSEYCKHCN
;
A
#
# COMPACT_ATOMS: atom_id res chain seq x y z
N MET A 1 9.84 16.08 48.39
CA MET A 1 9.33 14.71 48.64
C MET A 1 8.58 14.14 47.44
N LEU A 2 7.28 14.38 47.24
CA LEU A 2 6.52 13.74 46.14
C LEU A 2 7.08 14.09 44.75
N PHE A 3 7.40 15.37 44.52
CA PHE A 3 8.06 15.83 43.28
C PHE A 3 9.37 15.08 42.98
N GLU A 4 10.22 14.89 44.01
CA GLU A 4 11.50 14.18 43.87
C GLU A 4 11.28 12.71 43.51
N LYS A 5 10.32 12.04 44.15
CA LYS A 5 9.97 10.64 43.83
C LYS A 5 9.49 10.48 42.38
N VAL A 6 8.63 11.39 41.91
CA VAL A 6 8.15 11.40 40.53
C VAL A 6 9.30 11.62 39.53
N ASN A 7 10.23 12.54 39.83
CA ASN A 7 11.39 12.78 38.97
C ASN A 7 12.39 11.62 39.00
N ALA A 8 12.66 11.01 40.16
CA ALA A 8 13.50 9.83 40.27
C ALA A 8 12.97 8.69 39.37
N PHE A 9 11.66 8.43 39.44
CA PHE A 9 11.01 7.43 38.60
C PHE A 9 11.13 7.74 37.10
N ARG A 10 11.09 9.02 36.70
CA ARG A 10 11.29 9.41 35.30
C ARG A 10 12.72 9.17 34.83
N ILE A 11 13.69 9.54 35.64
CA ILE A 11 15.12 9.33 35.34
C ILE A 11 15.39 7.83 35.18
N GLU A 12 14.87 6.99 36.08
CA GLU A 12 14.97 5.53 36.00
C GLU A 12 14.37 4.95 34.69
N ASN A 13 13.41 5.65 34.09
CA ASN A 13 12.77 5.29 32.83
C ASN A 13 13.33 6.07 31.61
N GLY A 14 14.50 6.71 31.75
CA GLY A 14 15.19 7.40 30.66
C GLY A 14 14.53 8.70 30.20
N LEU A 15 13.72 9.34 31.06
CA LEU A 15 13.03 10.59 30.77
C LEU A 15 13.64 11.77 31.55
N PRO A 16 13.60 12.99 31.01
CA PRO A 16 14.09 14.18 31.72
C PRO A 16 13.22 14.48 32.94
N SER A 17 13.85 15.04 33.99
CA SER A 17 13.16 15.57 35.16
C SER A 17 12.16 16.67 34.77
N PHE A 18 11.02 16.71 35.45
CA PHE A 18 10.12 17.85 35.35
C PHE A 18 10.71 19.07 36.05
N VAL A 19 10.38 20.24 35.50
CA VAL A 19 10.64 21.55 36.12
C VAL A 19 9.35 22.09 36.75
N LEU A 20 9.44 22.61 37.98
CA LEU A 20 8.30 23.22 38.67
C LEU A 20 8.01 24.61 38.13
N THR A 21 6.73 24.94 37.96
CA THR A 21 6.30 26.26 37.48
C THR A 21 5.13 26.81 38.28
N LYS A 22 5.13 28.12 38.48
CA LYS A 22 4.13 28.82 39.29
C LYS A 22 2.74 28.75 38.67
N GLU A 23 2.64 28.79 37.35
CA GLU A 23 1.40 28.72 36.60
C GLU A 23 0.70 27.38 36.81
N LEU A 24 1.46 26.28 36.79
CA LEU A 24 0.94 24.94 37.02
C LEU A 24 0.64 24.72 38.51
N ASP A 25 1.47 25.21 39.43
CA ASP A 25 1.18 25.17 40.87
C ASP A 25 -0.15 25.86 41.19
N ASN A 26 -0.37 27.05 40.63
CA ASN A 26 -1.62 27.77 40.77
C ASN A 26 -2.81 26.96 40.22
N ALA A 27 -2.63 26.25 39.10
CA ALA A 27 -3.67 25.38 38.55
C ALA A 27 -3.98 24.20 39.49
N SER A 28 -2.94 23.56 40.06
CA SER A 28 -3.08 22.50 41.06
C SER A 28 -3.76 23.00 42.33
N VAL A 29 -3.38 24.18 42.84
CA VAL A 29 -4.00 24.84 44.00
C VAL A 29 -5.50 25.08 43.77
N LEU A 30 -5.86 25.61 42.60
CA LEU A 30 -7.27 25.83 42.24
C LEU A 30 -8.08 24.52 42.33
N HIS A 31 -7.48 23.39 41.99
CA HIS A 31 -8.18 22.11 41.98
C HIS A 31 -8.24 21.43 43.35
N VAL A 32 -7.15 21.41 44.13
CA VAL A 32 -7.18 20.84 45.49
C VAL A 32 -8.13 21.59 46.40
N LEU A 33 -8.26 22.92 46.24
CA LEU A 33 -9.25 23.71 46.99
C LEU A 33 -10.69 23.35 46.61
N TYR A 34 -10.93 23.06 45.32
CA TYR A 34 -12.23 22.57 44.86
C TYR A 34 -12.55 21.18 45.43
N MET A 35 -11.61 20.22 45.34
CA MET A 35 -11.77 18.88 45.90
C MET A 35 -11.98 18.92 47.42
N LYS A 36 -11.20 19.73 48.14
CA LYS A 36 -11.38 19.98 49.57
C LYS A 36 -12.75 20.59 49.88
N LYS A 37 -13.26 21.53 49.08
CA LYS A 37 -14.57 22.15 49.33
C LYS A 37 -15.72 21.17 49.09
N THR A 38 -15.66 20.41 48.00
CA THR A 38 -16.76 19.56 47.53
C THR A 38 -16.69 18.12 48.03
N LYS A 39 -15.53 17.70 48.54
CA LYS A 39 -15.19 16.34 48.94
C LYS A 39 -15.25 15.33 47.79
N LYS A 40 -15.19 15.78 46.53
CA LYS A 40 -15.22 14.93 45.34
C LYS A 40 -13.85 14.89 44.67
N ILE A 41 -13.37 13.70 44.30
CA ILE A 41 -12.13 13.48 43.54
C ILE A 41 -12.51 13.24 42.08
N GLN A 42 -12.39 14.29 41.27
CA GLN A 42 -12.76 14.23 39.86
C GLN A 42 -11.99 15.29 39.08
N LEU A 43 -11.61 14.99 37.84
CA LEU A 43 -10.85 15.92 36.98
C LEU A 43 -11.68 17.11 36.48
N VAL A 44 -13.01 16.97 36.49
CA VAL A 44 -13.96 17.93 35.94
C VAL A 44 -14.73 18.63 37.06
N GLN A 45 -14.90 19.95 36.93
CA GLN A 45 -15.72 20.77 37.83
C GLN A 45 -16.77 21.61 37.08
N PRO A 46 -17.89 22.00 37.72
CA PRO A 46 -18.98 22.70 37.04
C PRO A 46 -18.62 24.08 36.45
N ALA A 47 -17.67 24.79 37.05
CA ALA A 47 -17.32 26.15 36.64
C ALA A 47 -16.64 26.15 35.26
N LYS A 48 -17.30 26.72 34.23
CA LYS A 48 -16.84 26.75 32.83
C LYS A 48 -15.39 27.19 32.65
N ALA A 49 -14.95 28.23 33.37
CA ALA A 49 -13.59 28.77 33.29
C ALA A 49 -12.51 27.92 34.01
N LYS A 50 -12.91 26.84 34.70
CA LYS A 50 -12.03 25.92 35.45
C LYS A 50 -12.40 24.46 35.16
N LYS A 51 -13.22 24.21 34.13
CA LYS A 51 -13.97 22.96 33.94
C LYS A 51 -13.05 21.75 33.98
N ASP A 52 -11.96 21.81 33.25
CA ASP A 52 -10.93 20.78 33.12
C ASP A 52 -9.54 21.34 33.44
N THR A 53 -8.53 20.47 33.44
CA THR A 53 -7.13 20.82 33.70
C THR A 53 -6.64 21.94 32.77
N PHE A 54 -6.95 21.86 31.48
CA PHE A 54 -6.54 22.87 30.49
C PHE A 54 -7.14 24.24 30.80
N LYS A 55 -8.43 24.33 31.14
CA LYS A 55 -9.04 25.61 31.54
C LYS A 55 -8.47 26.14 32.86
N ARG A 56 -8.12 25.27 33.83
CA ARG A 56 -7.44 25.69 35.07
C ARG A 56 -6.05 26.28 34.78
N VAL A 57 -5.26 25.61 33.95
CA VAL A 57 -3.93 26.11 33.52
C VAL A 57 -4.05 27.44 32.78
N LYS A 58 -4.98 27.56 31.83
CA LYS A 58 -5.26 28.82 31.12
C LYS A 58 -5.68 29.94 32.09
N LYS A 59 -6.52 29.64 33.09
CA LYS A 59 -6.91 30.60 34.12
C LYS A 59 -5.73 31.05 34.98
N SER A 60 -4.77 30.16 35.22
CA SER A 60 -3.50 30.44 35.89
C SER A 60 -2.45 31.09 34.98
N LYS A 61 -2.84 31.53 33.77
CA LYS A 61 -1.97 32.16 32.76
C LYS A 61 -0.88 31.24 32.17
N GLY A 62 -0.98 29.93 32.37
CA GLY A 62 -0.09 28.96 31.73
C GLY A 62 -0.32 28.91 30.21
N LYS A 63 0.79 28.76 29.46
CA LYS A 63 0.78 28.75 27.99
C LYS A 63 1.26 27.40 27.44
N TYR A 64 0.60 26.33 27.83
CA TYR A 64 0.99 24.97 27.49
C TYR A 64 -0.03 24.32 26.56
N ALA A 65 0.42 23.75 25.45
CA ALA A 65 -0.46 23.08 24.50
C ALA A 65 -1.01 21.76 25.02
N GLN A 66 -0.17 20.99 25.71
CA GLN A 66 -0.57 19.71 26.29
C GLN A 66 -0.49 19.80 27.81
N VAL A 67 -1.54 19.32 28.47
CA VAL A 67 -1.59 19.21 29.93
C VAL A 67 -2.28 17.93 30.35
N ALA A 68 -1.85 17.37 31.47
CA ALA A 68 -2.53 16.28 32.16
C ALA A 68 -2.45 16.50 33.67
N GLU A 69 -3.20 15.72 34.43
CA GLU A 69 -3.26 15.87 35.87
C GLU A 69 -3.48 14.53 36.56
N ASN A 70 -2.67 14.28 37.58
CA ASN A 70 -2.90 13.23 38.54
C ASN A 70 -3.51 13.85 39.81
N ILE A 71 -4.61 13.27 40.28
CA ILE A 71 -5.25 13.66 41.54
C ILE A 71 -5.30 12.46 42.48
N PHE A 72 -5.21 12.71 43.77
CA PHE A 72 -5.33 11.67 44.79
C PHE A 72 -5.90 12.24 46.07
N SER A 73 -6.50 11.38 46.88
CA SER A 73 -6.80 11.72 48.27
C SER A 73 -6.53 10.56 49.21
N TYR A 74 -6.01 10.89 50.37
CA TYR A 74 -5.72 9.92 51.41
C TYR A 74 -6.31 10.38 52.74
N THR A 75 -7.06 9.52 53.41
CA THR A 75 -7.63 9.80 54.74
C THR A 75 -6.77 9.14 55.80
N LEU A 76 -6.21 9.96 56.71
CA LEU A 76 -5.37 9.48 57.78
C LEU A 76 -6.19 8.60 58.74
N PRO A 77 -5.69 7.40 59.10
CA PRO A 77 -6.40 6.48 59.98
C PRO A 77 -6.58 7.03 61.39
N ASP A 78 -7.68 6.68 62.04
CA ASP A 78 -7.97 7.16 63.38
C ASP A 78 -7.22 6.38 64.46
N ALA A 79 -6.26 7.05 65.10
CA ALA A 79 -5.42 6.48 66.16
C ALA A 79 -6.24 5.90 67.33
N LYS A 80 -7.49 6.34 67.52
CA LYS A 80 -8.38 5.86 68.58
C LYS A 80 -9.18 4.58 68.24
N LYS A 81 -9.26 4.16 66.96
CA LYS A 81 -10.10 3.01 66.54
C LYS A 81 -9.32 1.73 66.20
N THR A 82 -8.02 1.82 65.97
CA THR A 82 -7.20 0.65 65.59
C THR A 82 -6.30 0.26 66.77
N GLY A 83 -6.74 -0.70 67.59
CA GLY A 83 -6.02 -1.21 68.76
C GLY A 83 -4.68 -1.91 68.50
N LYS A 84 -4.04 -1.70 67.34
CA LYS A 84 -2.65 -2.08 67.03
C LYS A 84 -2.04 -1.02 66.12
N SER A 85 -0.86 -0.54 66.47
CA SER A 85 -0.03 0.48 65.80
C SER A 85 0.53 0.06 64.43
N LYS A 86 -0.29 -0.53 63.54
CA LYS A 86 0.23 -1.17 62.32
C LYS A 86 0.06 -0.41 61.01
N ASN A 87 -0.51 0.81 60.99
CA ASN A 87 -0.60 1.63 59.77
C ASN A 87 -0.71 3.13 60.09
N THR A 88 0.11 3.68 60.97
CA THR A 88 0.15 5.13 61.20
C THR A 88 1.09 5.78 60.20
N VAL A 89 0.57 6.64 59.33
CA VAL A 89 1.41 7.52 58.49
C VAL A 89 2.03 8.57 59.39
N ASN A 90 3.32 8.44 59.65
CA ASN A 90 4.06 9.17 60.69
C ASN A 90 4.91 10.32 60.12
N SER A 91 5.05 10.43 58.80
CA SER A 91 5.81 11.50 58.16
C SER A 91 5.20 11.96 56.84
N TYR A 92 5.56 13.19 56.44
CA TYR A 92 5.25 13.69 55.09
C TYR A 92 5.88 12.82 53.99
N ASN A 93 6.99 12.14 54.28
CA ASN A 93 7.67 11.27 53.32
C ASN A 93 6.88 9.98 53.09
N GLU A 94 6.34 9.37 54.15
CA GLU A 94 5.44 8.21 54.03
C GLU A 94 4.16 8.57 53.29
N LEU A 95 3.58 9.73 53.56
CA LEU A 95 2.42 10.23 52.82
C LEU A 95 2.75 10.42 51.33
N ALA A 96 3.90 11.03 51.02
CA ALA A 96 4.36 11.21 49.65
C ALA A 96 4.59 9.86 48.95
N GLU A 97 5.13 8.85 49.66
CA GLU A 97 5.30 7.49 49.15
C GLU A 97 3.95 6.85 48.82
N ILE A 98 2.96 6.97 49.70
CA ILE A 98 1.60 6.44 49.45
C ILE A 98 1.01 7.05 48.17
N VAL A 99 1.11 8.38 47.99
CA VAL A 99 0.59 9.05 46.79
C VAL A 99 1.36 8.60 45.55
N PHE A 100 2.69 8.54 45.63
CA PHE A 100 3.54 8.10 44.53
C PHE A 100 3.22 6.67 44.11
N GLN A 101 3.15 5.73 45.05
CA GLN A 101 2.79 4.33 44.82
C GLN A 101 1.40 4.19 44.20
N ALA A 102 0.42 4.97 44.68
CA ALA A 102 -0.91 4.98 44.07
C ALA A 102 -0.87 5.41 42.60
N TRP A 103 -0.03 6.38 42.24
CA TRP A 103 0.08 6.85 40.86
C TRP A 103 0.88 5.94 39.94
N ILE A 104 1.95 5.29 40.41
CA ILE A 104 2.73 4.38 39.54
C ILE A 104 2.05 3.01 39.38
N ASN A 105 1.23 2.57 40.35
CA ASN A 105 0.50 1.31 40.26
C ASN A 105 -0.76 1.41 39.38
N ASP A 106 -1.33 2.60 39.19
CA ASP A 106 -2.40 2.81 38.22
C ASP A 106 -1.86 3.08 36.80
N LYS A 107 -2.34 2.31 35.83
CA LYS A 107 -1.88 2.37 34.43
C LYS A 107 -2.05 3.76 33.81
N LYS A 108 -3.12 4.50 34.13
CA LYS A 108 -3.41 5.80 33.50
C LYS A 108 -2.53 6.90 34.10
N THR A 109 -2.42 6.97 35.43
CA THR A 109 -1.59 7.98 36.10
C THR A 109 -0.11 7.72 35.88
N ARG A 110 0.32 6.45 35.80
CA ARG A 110 1.68 6.07 35.41
C ARG A 110 1.99 6.53 33.98
N ALA A 111 1.08 6.33 33.04
CA ALA A 111 1.25 6.78 31.66
C ALA A 111 1.39 8.30 31.53
N ILE A 112 0.72 9.07 32.40
CA ILE A 112 0.91 10.53 32.47
C ILE A 112 2.32 10.89 32.94
N ILE A 113 2.82 10.26 34.00
CA ILE A 113 4.17 10.50 34.53
C ILE A 113 5.24 10.13 33.51
N LEU A 114 5.04 9.03 32.76
CA LEU A 114 5.98 8.54 31.75
C LEU A 114 5.75 9.16 30.35
N ASN A 115 4.88 10.15 30.22
CA ASN A 115 4.68 10.82 28.94
C ASN A 115 5.92 11.67 28.60
N ASN A 116 6.53 11.37 27.45
CA ASN A 116 7.72 12.06 26.95
C ASN A 116 7.43 13.46 26.39
N SER A 117 6.16 13.84 26.24
CA SER A 117 5.75 15.19 25.83
C SER A 117 5.74 16.19 26.98
N TYR A 118 5.83 15.72 28.23
CA TYR A 118 5.77 16.58 29.41
C TYR A 118 7.17 16.88 29.97
N TYR A 119 7.38 18.16 30.27
CA TYR A 119 8.63 18.75 30.74
C TYR A 119 8.42 19.62 31.97
N GLN A 120 7.20 20.13 32.18
CA GLN A 120 6.86 21.06 33.24
C GLN A 120 5.81 20.43 34.16
N THR A 121 5.83 20.78 35.45
CA THR A 121 4.83 20.33 36.41
C THR A 121 4.48 21.41 37.43
N GLY A 122 3.35 21.22 38.09
CA GLY A 122 2.97 21.97 39.29
C GLY A 122 2.22 21.08 40.26
N LEU A 123 2.45 21.26 41.55
CA LEU A 123 2.01 20.36 42.61
C LEU A 123 1.35 21.16 43.73
N ALA A 124 0.18 20.69 44.18
CA ALA A 124 -0.47 21.25 45.34
C ALA A 124 -1.07 20.15 46.23
N ALA A 125 -1.12 20.42 47.53
CA ALA A 125 -1.83 19.60 48.48
C ALA A 125 -2.69 20.46 49.40
N ALA A 126 -3.85 19.95 49.81
CA ALA A 126 -4.73 20.62 50.77
C ALA A 126 -5.23 19.61 51.80
N PHE A 127 -5.06 19.92 53.09
CA PHE A 127 -5.55 19.09 54.19
C PHE A 127 -6.93 19.54 54.66
N ASP A 128 -7.83 18.58 54.87
CA ASP A 128 -9.12 18.77 55.52
C ASP A 128 -9.08 18.20 56.94
N TYR A 129 -8.90 19.06 57.93
CA TYR A 129 -8.83 18.68 59.34
C TYR A 129 -10.07 17.93 59.84
N LYS A 130 -11.27 18.24 59.32
CA LYS A 130 -12.51 17.59 59.77
C LYS A 130 -12.61 16.14 59.33
N LYS A 131 -12.21 15.84 58.10
CA LYS A 131 -12.20 14.47 57.56
C LYS A 131 -10.86 13.76 57.72
N ARG A 132 -9.83 14.49 58.15
CA ARG A 132 -8.43 14.05 58.18
C ARG A 132 -7.95 13.56 56.81
N THR A 133 -8.43 14.20 55.75
CA THR A 133 -8.14 13.83 54.37
C THR A 133 -7.18 14.83 53.74
N VAL A 134 -6.09 14.34 53.15
CA VAL A 134 -5.21 15.11 52.27
C VAL A 134 -5.72 14.96 50.84
N TYR A 135 -5.86 16.07 50.12
CA TYR A 135 -6.13 16.12 48.69
C TYR A 135 -4.87 16.57 47.96
N VAL A 136 -4.45 15.85 46.92
CA VAL A 136 -3.24 16.15 46.14
C VAL A 136 -3.61 16.28 44.66
N SER A 137 -3.02 17.27 44.00
CA SER A 137 -3.08 17.47 42.56
C SER A 137 -1.67 17.74 42.05
N GLN A 138 -1.24 16.98 41.04
CA GLN A 138 -0.06 17.30 40.25
C GLN A 138 -0.46 17.44 38.79
N VAL A 139 -0.27 18.65 38.26
CA VAL A 139 -0.48 18.99 36.85
C VAL A 139 0.85 18.83 36.12
N TYR A 140 0.82 18.23 34.94
CA TYR A 140 1.96 18.05 34.04
C TYR A 140 1.67 18.76 32.73
N ALA A 141 2.70 19.31 32.09
CA ALA A 141 2.54 20.06 30.86
C ALA A 141 3.74 19.94 29.92
N SER A 142 3.49 20.21 28.63
CA SER A 142 4.53 20.41 27.62
C SER A 142 5.41 21.63 27.91
N GLU A 143 6.33 21.96 27.02
CA GLU A 143 7.02 23.24 27.10
C GLU A 143 6.05 24.41 26.87
N PRO A 144 6.32 25.58 27.47
CA PRO A 144 5.49 26.77 27.28
C PRO A 144 5.72 27.40 25.91
N PHE A 145 4.65 27.94 25.33
CA PHE A 145 4.73 28.82 24.17
C PHE A 145 5.21 30.22 24.62
N ASP A 146 6.51 30.51 24.46
CA ASP A 146 7.12 31.81 24.84
C ASP A 146 7.73 32.59 23.66
N PHE A 147 6.97 32.75 22.58
CA PHE A 147 7.38 33.57 21.45
C PHE A 147 6.84 34.99 21.58
N LYS A 148 7.51 35.82 22.40
CA LYS A 148 7.11 37.21 22.71
C LYS A 148 6.84 38.07 21.47
N GLU A 149 7.65 37.92 20.43
CA GLU A 149 7.51 38.60 19.13
C GLU A 149 6.14 38.34 18.46
N LEU A 150 5.50 37.21 18.79
CA LEU A 150 4.24 36.75 18.19
C LEU A 150 3.03 37.01 19.10
N THR A 151 3.22 37.55 20.31
CA THR A 151 2.17 37.65 21.35
C THR A 151 1.13 38.76 21.15
N LYS A 152 1.22 39.59 20.10
CA LYS A 152 0.15 40.53 19.71
C LYS A 152 -1.09 39.83 19.10
N GLN A 153 -1.09 38.50 19.07
CA GLN A 153 -2.17 37.65 18.56
C GLN A 153 -3.52 37.85 19.26
N ASN A 154 -4.58 37.49 18.54
CA ASN A 154 -5.94 37.53 19.03
C ASN A 154 -6.16 36.49 20.14
N LYS A 155 -6.34 36.95 21.38
CA LYS A 155 -6.50 36.10 22.60
C LYS A 155 -7.65 35.07 22.54
N ASN A 156 -8.55 35.20 21.57
CA ASN A 156 -9.76 34.38 21.44
C ASN A 156 -9.81 33.54 20.15
N ASP A 157 -8.69 33.32 19.47
CA ASP A 157 -8.61 32.49 18.25
C ASP A 157 -9.64 32.93 17.18
N PHE A 158 -9.88 34.24 17.05
CA PHE A 158 -10.93 34.81 16.20
C PHE A 158 -12.35 34.24 16.42
N HIS A 159 -12.63 33.76 17.63
CA HIS A 159 -13.87 33.08 18.01
C HIS A 159 -14.12 31.76 17.26
N LEU A 160 -13.08 31.18 16.66
CA LEU A 160 -13.15 29.83 16.12
C LEU A 160 -13.36 28.83 17.24
N LYS A 161 -14.12 27.79 16.93
CA LYS A 161 -14.36 26.67 17.82
C LYS A 161 -13.57 25.45 17.34
N PRO A 162 -13.20 24.55 18.26
CA PRO A 162 -12.61 23.27 17.88
C PRO A 162 -13.59 22.44 17.04
N TYR A 163 -13.10 21.28 16.59
CA TYR A 163 -13.84 20.31 15.80
C TYR A 163 -15.26 20.05 16.31
N SER A 164 -16.20 20.00 15.38
CA SER A 164 -17.60 19.69 15.65
C SER A 164 -18.09 18.61 14.70
N LYS A 165 -18.38 17.41 15.23
CA LYS A 165 -18.87 16.27 14.44
C LYS A 165 -20.09 16.64 13.59
N THR A 166 -21.04 17.39 14.14
CA THR A 166 -22.27 17.78 13.43
C THR A 166 -22.04 18.72 12.26
N LYS A 167 -20.98 19.55 12.30
CA LYS A 167 -20.67 20.54 11.25
C LYS A 167 -19.63 20.04 10.25
N CYS A 168 -18.69 19.22 10.69
CA CYS A 168 -17.52 18.84 9.91
C CYS A 168 -17.65 17.47 9.24
N ASN A 169 -18.35 16.52 9.86
CA ASN A 169 -18.28 15.11 9.45
C ASN A 169 -18.73 14.87 8.01
N ALA A 170 -19.85 15.48 7.59
CA ALA A 170 -20.33 15.35 6.20
C ALA A 170 -19.33 15.91 5.18
N PHE A 171 -18.66 17.03 5.51
CA PHE A 171 -17.65 17.62 4.64
C PHE A 171 -16.43 16.72 4.49
N LEU A 172 -15.93 16.13 5.59
CA LEU A 172 -14.75 15.26 5.56
C LEU A 172 -15.04 13.92 4.87
N ILE A 173 -16.24 13.34 5.07
CA ILE A 173 -16.66 12.10 4.38
C ILE A 173 -16.72 12.32 2.87
N ASN A 174 -17.20 13.48 2.43
CA ASN A 174 -17.30 13.81 1.01
C ASN A 174 -15.96 14.25 0.39
N ASN A 175 -14.94 14.54 1.20
CA ASN A 175 -13.63 15.00 0.76
C ASN A 175 -12.52 14.27 1.55
N PRO A 176 -12.42 12.93 1.42
CA PRO A 176 -11.49 12.12 2.22
C PRO A 176 -10.01 12.49 1.94
N ASN A 177 -9.69 12.86 0.70
CA ASN A 177 -8.32 13.13 0.24
C ASN A 177 -7.97 14.63 0.28
N LEU A 178 -8.67 15.42 1.10
CA LEU A 178 -8.53 16.87 1.10
C LEU A 178 -7.13 17.33 1.56
N ALA A 179 -6.52 16.60 2.51
CA ALA A 179 -5.22 16.98 3.03
C ALA A 179 -4.15 16.84 1.96
N GLU A 180 -4.14 15.69 1.29
CA GLU A 180 -3.25 15.34 0.18
C GLU A 180 -3.39 16.35 -0.95
N LEU A 181 -4.64 16.71 -1.29
CA LEU A 181 -4.97 17.62 -2.38
C LEU A 181 -4.44 19.05 -2.20
N LEU A 182 -4.36 19.53 -0.96
CA LEU A 182 -4.04 20.92 -0.64
C LEU A 182 -2.73 21.09 0.12
N ALA A 183 -1.99 20.00 0.37
CA ALA A 183 -0.76 20.00 1.16
C ALA A 183 0.37 20.85 0.57
N ASN A 184 0.35 21.11 -0.75
CA ASN A 184 1.39 21.87 -1.45
C ASN A 184 0.82 23.02 -2.30
N ASN A 185 -0.28 23.63 -1.85
CA ASN A 185 -1.03 24.64 -2.61
C ASN A 185 -0.90 26.06 -2.06
N ILE A 186 -0.03 26.26 -1.07
CA ILE A 186 0.21 27.53 -0.42
C ILE A 186 1.50 28.14 -0.95
N GLU A 187 1.41 29.39 -1.41
CA GLU A 187 2.53 30.16 -1.93
C GLU A 187 2.74 31.42 -1.10
N VAL A 188 4.00 31.83 -0.96
CA VAL A 188 4.37 33.11 -0.34
C VAL A 188 5.04 33.99 -1.39
N VAL A 189 4.38 35.09 -1.78
CA VAL A 189 4.87 36.04 -2.77
C VAL A 189 4.85 37.43 -2.15
N ASN A 190 5.99 38.12 -2.14
CA ASN A 190 6.13 39.47 -1.57
C ASN A 190 5.55 39.61 -0.13
N ASN A 191 5.84 38.60 0.72
CA ASN A 191 5.30 38.47 2.09
C ASN A 191 3.77 38.32 2.18
N GLU A 192 3.09 38.03 1.07
CA GLU A 192 1.67 37.72 1.04
C GLU A 192 1.47 36.22 0.83
N ILE A 193 0.51 35.66 1.56
CA ILE A 193 0.23 34.23 1.56
C ILE A 193 -0.98 33.99 0.66
N PHE A 194 -0.81 33.15 -0.35
CA PHE A 194 -1.83 32.79 -1.30
C PHE A 194 -2.13 31.30 -1.26
N LEU A 195 -3.39 30.96 -1.54
CA LEU A 195 -3.80 29.62 -1.93
C LEU A 195 -4.07 29.63 -3.43
N TYR A 196 -3.40 28.75 -4.16
CA TYR A 196 -3.67 28.46 -5.56
C TYR A 196 -4.33 27.08 -5.70
N TYR A 197 -5.37 26.99 -6.52
CA TYR A 197 -5.96 25.71 -6.90
C TYR A 197 -6.66 25.80 -8.26
N HIS A 198 -6.59 24.73 -9.07
CA HIS A 198 -6.98 24.75 -10.48
C HIS A 198 -8.50 24.63 -10.74
N ASP A 199 -9.30 24.22 -9.74
CA ASP A 199 -10.77 24.10 -9.88
C ASP A 199 -11.54 24.92 -8.84
N VAL A 200 -12.13 26.03 -9.28
CA VAL A 200 -13.00 26.89 -8.47
C VAL A 200 -14.30 26.18 -8.08
N SER A 201 -14.75 25.19 -8.85
CA SER A 201 -16.01 24.47 -8.63
C SER A 201 -15.94 23.65 -7.35
N PHE A 202 -14.80 23.03 -7.07
CA PHE A 202 -14.50 22.40 -5.78
C PHE A 202 -14.89 23.31 -4.60
N PHE A 203 -14.42 24.57 -4.59
CA PHE A 203 -14.71 25.49 -3.49
C PHE A 203 -16.17 25.93 -3.45
N LYS A 204 -16.79 26.18 -4.61
CA LYS A 204 -18.22 26.54 -4.70
C LYS A 204 -19.11 25.42 -4.15
N ASN A 205 -18.78 24.17 -4.48
CA ASN A 205 -19.55 22.99 -4.09
C ASN A 205 -19.35 22.61 -2.63
N ASN A 206 -18.15 22.82 -2.08
CA ASN A 206 -17.80 22.37 -0.74
C ASN A 206 -17.96 23.44 0.35
N PHE A 207 -18.00 24.74 0.01
CA PHE A 207 -18.10 25.85 0.97
C PHE A 207 -19.38 26.68 0.74
N LYS A 208 -20.50 26.20 1.29
CA LYS A 208 -21.83 26.77 1.04
C LYS A 208 -22.30 27.78 2.10
N LYS A 209 -21.83 27.72 3.35
CA LYS A 209 -22.39 28.50 4.46
C LYS A 209 -21.65 29.84 4.65
N ASN A 210 -22.32 30.85 5.19
CA ASN A 210 -21.74 32.20 5.32
C ASN A 210 -20.55 32.27 6.29
N LYS A 211 -20.49 31.36 7.27
CA LYS A 211 -19.39 31.25 8.24
C LYS A 211 -18.32 30.23 7.84
N ASP A 212 -18.37 29.74 6.59
CA ASP A 212 -17.30 28.95 6.01
C ASP A 212 -16.13 29.86 5.67
N ALA A 213 -14.92 29.41 6.01
CA ALA A 213 -13.71 30.20 5.89
C ALA A 213 -12.48 29.32 5.67
N LEU A 214 -11.40 29.96 5.24
CA LEU A 214 -10.05 29.43 5.25
C LEU A 214 -9.24 30.30 6.19
N ALA A 215 -8.32 29.72 6.94
CA ALA A 215 -7.36 30.46 7.73
C ALA A 215 -5.98 29.84 7.55
N VAL A 216 -4.98 30.56 8.04
CA VAL A 216 -3.59 30.14 8.00
C VAL A 216 -3.06 30.11 9.42
N ASP A 217 -2.35 29.04 9.76
CA ASP A 217 -1.58 28.88 10.99
C ASP A 217 -0.10 28.76 10.64
N ILE A 218 0.71 29.73 11.07
CA ILE A 218 2.15 29.76 10.77
C ILE A 218 2.89 29.10 11.92
N VAL A 219 3.51 27.96 11.65
CA VAL A 219 4.25 27.15 12.63
C VAL A 219 5.74 27.35 12.40
N LEU A 220 6.50 27.57 13.47
CA LEU A 220 7.93 27.88 13.38
C LEU A 220 8.77 26.64 13.65
N ARG A 221 9.89 26.51 12.93
CA ARG A 221 10.84 25.40 13.14
C ARG A 221 11.36 25.35 14.57
N LYS A 222 11.57 26.52 15.20
CA LYS A 222 11.98 26.64 16.61
C LYS A 222 10.98 26.08 17.63
N GLN A 223 9.75 25.74 17.22
CA GLN A 223 8.80 25.03 18.08
C GLN A 223 9.19 23.55 18.30
N TYR A 224 10.10 23.01 17.49
CA TYR A 224 10.49 21.59 17.45
C TYR A 224 11.99 21.36 17.71
N GLU A 225 12.68 22.29 18.40
CA GLU A 225 14.11 22.17 18.72
C GLU A 225 14.46 20.92 19.52
N CYS A 226 15.66 20.38 19.31
CA CYS A 226 16.07 19.09 19.86
C CYS A 226 16.33 19.07 21.36
N ASN A 227 16.79 20.18 21.92
CA ASN A 227 17.16 20.28 23.33
C ASN A 227 15.99 20.70 24.24
N ALA A 228 14.75 20.60 23.75
CA ALA A 228 13.55 20.97 24.48
C ALA A 228 12.33 20.15 24.03
N GLY A 229 11.27 20.14 24.84
CA GLY A 229 9.97 19.68 24.38
C GLY A 229 9.37 20.58 23.30
N ASN A 230 8.31 20.11 22.64
CA ASN A 230 7.62 20.88 21.60
C ASN A 230 6.88 22.09 22.22
N LYS A 231 7.13 23.29 21.67
CA LYS A 231 6.61 24.59 22.15
C LYS A 231 5.40 25.02 21.33
N LEU A 232 4.31 24.25 21.37
CA LEU A 232 3.09 24.50 20.57
C LEU A 232 2.18 25.54 21.24
N TYR A 233 1.40 26.28 20.45
CA TYR A 233 0.45 27.27 20.96
C TYR A 233 -0.67 26.61 21.77
N PRO A 234 -1.09 27.17 22.92
CA PRO A 234 -2.14 26.60 23.77
C PRO A 234 -3.56 26.85 23.22
N SER A 235 -3.88 26.27 22.06
CA SER A 235 -5.22 26.29 21.46
C SER A 235 -5.68 24.89 21.05
N GLU A 236 -7.00 24.70 21.01
CA GLU A 236 -7.65 23.52 20.42
C GLU A 236 -7.89 23.71 18.90
N VAL A 237 -7.38 24.80 18.31
CA VAL A 237 -7.64 25.21 16.92
C VAL A 237 -6.36 25.37 16.08
N HIS A 238 -5.22 25.69 16.69
CA HIS A 238 -3.98 25.97 15.95
C HIS A 238 -2.76 25.73 16.83
N ASP A 239 -1.61 25.46 16.20
CA ASP A 239 -0.35 25.10 16.86
C ASP A 239 0.68 26.25 16.84
N GLY A 240 0.49 27.29 16.02
CA GLY A 240 1.42 28.41 15.83
C GLY A 240 0.78 29.80 15.88
N VAL A 241 0.93 30.57 14.79
CA VAL A 241 0.42 31.94 14.62
C VAL A 241 -0.79 31.94 13.69
N LEU A 242 -1.98 31.97 14.29
CA LEU A 242 -3.23 32.06 13.54
C LEU A 242 -3.45 33.46 12.92
N LEU A 243 -3.63 33.49 11.59
CA LEU A 243 -4.08 34.67 10.85
C LEU A 243 -5.61 34.78 10.82
N LYS A 244 -6.11 35.98 10.50
CA LYS A 244 -7.55 36.25 10.43
C LYS A 244 -8.20 35.37 9.35
N PRO A 245 -9.26 34.60 9.68
CA PRO A 245 -9.96 33.79 8.70
C PRO A 245 -10.54 34.61 7.54
N VAL A 246 -10.33 34.14 6.31
CA VAL A 246 -10.89 34.68 5.09
C VAL A 246 -12.19 33.94 4.79
N GLN A 247 -13.32 34.62 4.97
CA GLN A 247 -14.65 34.06 4.72
C GLN A 247 -14.92 33.83 3.23
N LYS A 248 -15.73 32.82 2.92
CA LYS A 248 -16.07 32.43 1.53
C LYS A 248 -16.55 33.57 0.63
N GLY A 249 -17.25 34.56 1.20
CA GLY A 249 -17.77 35.71 0.45
C GLY A 249 -16.67 36.57 -0.18
N LYS A 250 -15.43 36.50 0.34
CA LYS A 250 -14.28 37.24 -0.18
C LYS A 250 -13.52 36.50 -1.26
N TRP A 251 -13.61 35.17 -1.33
CA TRP A 251 -12.79 34.36 -2.24
C TRP A 251 -13.12 34.66 -3.69
N PHE A 252 -14.39 34.52 -4.07
CA PHE A 252 -14.80 34.62 -5.47
C PHE A 252 -14.82 36.05 -5.99
N ALA A 253 -15.13 37.03 -5.13
CA ALA A 253 -15.14 38.44 -5.51
C ALA A 253 -13.72 38.96 -5.83
N ALA A 254 -12.70 38.48 -5.11
CA ALA A 254 -11.32 38.91 -5.25
C ALA A 254 -10.45 37.95 -6.06
N ASN A 255 -11.01 36.90 -6.67
CA ASN A 255 -10.26 35.90 -7.44
C ASN A 255 -9.89 36.44 -8.83
N PRO A 256 -8.59 36.68 -9.12
CA PRO A 256 -8.16 37.16 -10.44
C PRO A 256 -8.34 36.10 -11.54
N LEU A 257 -8.34 34.80 -11.18
CA LEU A 257 -8.38 33.67 -12.12
C LEU A 257 -9.81 33.15 -12.41
N LYS A 258 -10.83 33.97 -12.15
CA LYS A 258 -12.23 33.57 -12.36
C LYS A 258 -12.57 33.15 -13.81
N LYS A 259 -11.83 33.67 -14.79
CA LYS A 259 -12.06 33.40 -16.23
C LYS A 259 -11.53 32.03 -16.67
N THR A 260 -10.48 31.53 -16.03
CA THR A 260 -9.84 30.24 -16.35
C THR A 260 -10.46 29.08 -15.58
N GLY A 261 -11.34 29.36 -14.62
CA GLY A 261 -11.97 28.35 -13.77
C GLY A 261 -11.14 27.97 -12.54
N GLU A 262 -10.06 28.70 -12.26
CA GLU A 262 -9.12 28.45 -11.17
C GLU A 262 -9.41 29.40 -9.99
N ILE A 263 -8.70 29.20 -8.88
CA ILE A 263 -8.82 30.03 -7.69
C ILE A 263 -7.45 30.45 -7.15
N TYR A 264 -7.27 31.76 -6.98
CA TYR A 264 -6.09 32.36 -6.36
C TYR A 264 -6.54 33.32 -5.25
N ILE A 265 -6.45 32.88 -3.99
CA ILE A 265 -6.98 33.61 -2.84
C ILE A 265 -5.85 34.10 -1.96
N LYS A 266 -5.82 35.40 -1.69
CA LYS A 266 -5.01 35.96 -0.62
C LYS A 266 -5.56 35.55 0.75
N LEU A 267 -4.78 34.76 1.49
CA LEU A 267 -5.14 34.28 2.83
C LEU A 267 -4.61 35.18 3.95
N GLY A 268 -3.57 35.97 3.68
CA GLY A 268 -3.03 36.89 4.67
C GLY A 268 -1.70 37.50 4.26
N LYS A 269 -1.04 38.15 5.23
CA LYS A 269 0.32 38.66 5.11
C LYS A 269 1.18 37.99 6.18
N MET A 270 2.41 37.64 5.83
CA MET A 270 3.40 37.16 6.80
C MET A 270 3.63 38.23 7.89
N PRO A 271 3.48 37.88 9.18
CA PRO A 271 3.78 38.78 10.28
C PRO A 271 5.24 39.26 10.25
N SER A 272 5.48 40.49 10.70
CA SER A 272 6.85 41.04 10.81
C SER A 272 7.73 40.15 11.69
N GLY A 273 8.94 39.84 11.21
CA GLY A 273 9.89 38.96 11.90
C GLY A 273 9.71 37.46 11.62
N LEU A 274 8.74 37.08 10.77
CA LEU A 274 8.60 35.73 10.25
C LEU A 274 8.96 35.66 8.77
N ASP A 275 9.64 34.59 8.38
CA ASP A 275 9.96 34.24 7.00
C ASP A 275 9.44 32.84 6.66
N SER A 276 9.38 32.52 5.37
CA SER A 276 8.97 31.21 4.87
C SER A 276 10.07 30.15 4.91
N THR A 277 11.31 30.52 5.26
CA THR A 277 12.45 29.57 5.31
C THR A 277 12.52 28.84 6.64
N ASN A 278 12.08 29.48 7.73
CA ASN A 278 12.06 28.94 9.09
C ASN A 278 10.64 28.68 9.63
N SER A 279 9.64 28.74 8.75
CA SER A 279 8.25 28.44 9.11
C SER A 279 7.54 27.61 8.05
N GLU A 280 6.54 26.86 8.51
CA GLU A 280 5.58 26.17 7.66
C GLU A 280 4.21 26.83 7.82
N ILE A 281 3.45 26.82 6.73
CA ILE A 281 2.15 27.48 6.64
C ILE A 281 1.09 26.40 6.53
N ASN A 282 0.34 26.20 7.62
CA ASN A 282 -0.78 25.27 7.64
C ASN A 282 -2.05 25.95 7.12
N LEU A 283 -2.81 25.24 6.29
CA LEU A 283 -4.13 25.65 5.85
C LEU A 283 -5.20 25.08 6.79
N LEU A 284 -6.05 25.95 7.32
CA LEU A 284 -7.15 25.59 8.22
C LEU A 284 -8.48 25.65 7.47
N ILE A 285 -9.17 24.52 7.42
CA ILE A 285 -10.50 24.39 6.83
C ILE A 285 -11.56 24.65 7.89
N ILE A 286 -12.35 25.72 7.72
CA ILE A 286 -13.34 26.15 8.71
C ILE A 286 -14.75 26.02 8.15
N LYS A 287 -15.59 25.25 8.84
CA LYS A 287 -17.02 25.12 8.52
C LYS A 287 -17.87 25.70 9.63
N GLU A 288 -18.72 26.65 9.28
CA GLU A 288 -19.63 27.31 10.23
C GLU A 288 -18.95 27.79 11.53
N GLY A 289 -17.73 28.33 11.41
CA GLY A 289 -16.90 28.80 12.52
C GLY A 289 -16.22 27.72 13.38
N CYS A 290 -16.23 26.46 12.95
CA CYS A 290 -15.50 25.35 13.59
C CYS A 290 -14.34 24.91 12.69
N LEU A 291 -13.17 24.65 13.29
CA LEU A 291 -12.06 23.99 12.61
C LEU A 291 -12.45 22.55 12.26
N CYS A 292 -12.43 22.19 10.99
CA CYS A 292 -12.70 20.82 10.55
C CYS A 292 -11.45 20.04 10.18
N GLN A 293 -10.42 20.71 9.65
CA GLN A 293 -9.17 20.07 9.27
C GLN A 293 -8.03 21.09 9.28
N THR A 294 -6.86 20.65 9.72
CA THR A 294 -5.59 21.35 9.54
C THR A 294 -4.80 20.57 8.50
N ILE A 295 -4.37 21.26 7.45
CA ILE A 295 -3.58 20.69 6.35
C ILE A 295 -2.20 21.33 6.46
N PHE A 296 -1.22 20.52 6.82
CA PHE A 296 0.17 20.95 6.91
C PHE A 296 0.89 20.69 5.58
N PHE A 297 2.02 21.37 5.40
CA PHE A 297 2.86 21.22 4.21
C PHE A 297 3.29 19.77 4.03
N ASN A 298 3.19 19.24 2.82
CA ASN A 298 3.83 17.97 2.50
C ASN A 298 4.00 17.90 0.99
N ASN A 299 5.22 17.64 0.54
CA ASN A 299 5.45 17.41 -0.87
C ASN A 299 5.22 15.94 -1.19
N LEU A 300 4.23 15.69 -2.04
CA LEU A 300 3.93 14.38 -2.57
C LEU A 300 4.67 14.28 -3.91
N ASP A 301 5.80 13.55 -3.92
CA ASP A 301 6.65 13.36 -5.11
C ASP A 301 6.02 12.35 -6.10
N GLY A 302 4.81 12.72 -6.55
CA GLY A 302 4.08 12.05 -7.62
C GLY A 302 4.55 12.53 -8.97
N GLU A 303 4.68 11.60 -9.90
CA GLU A 303 5.08 11.88 -11.27
C GLU A 303 4.04 11.27 -12.20
N ASN A 304 3.75 11.95 -13.31
CA ASN A 304 2.91 11.34 -14.32
C ASN A 304 3.64 10.15 -14.94
N LEU A 305 2.89 9.15 -15.37
CA LEU A 305 3.43 7.96 -16.01
C LEU A 305 2.82 7.89 -17.39
N SER A 306 3.65 7.94 -18.42
CA SER A 306 3.20 7.78 -19.79
C SER A 306 2.87 6.32 -20.10
N LEU A 307 3.84 5.42 -19.95
CA LEU A 307 3.69 4.01 -20.30
C LEU A 307 4.60 3.12 -19.44
N LEU A 308 4.09 1.97 -18.97
CA LEU A 308 4.95 0.94 -18.39
C LEU A 308 5.63 0.17 -19.52
N GLY A 309 6.96 0.00 -19.40
CA GLY A 309 7.75 -0.81 -20.32
C GLY A 309 7.12 -2.19 -20.55
N LEU A 310 6.86 -2.49 -21.82
CA LEU A 310 6.28 -3.75 -22.27
C LEU A 310 7.05 -4.21 -23.52
N PRO A 311 7.67 -5.40 -23.51
CA PRO A 311 8.42 -5.87 -24.67
C PRO A 311 7.47 -6.36 -25.78
N LEU A 312 7.92 -6.23 -27.03
CA LEU A 312 7.34 -6.94 -28.16
C LEU A 312 7.38 -8.47 -27.92
N VAL A 313 6.45 -9.20 -28.53
CA VAL A 313 6.32 -10.65 -28.40
C VAL A 313 6.64 -11.39 -29.69
N MET A 314 7.44 -12.45 -29.57
CA MET A 314 7.65 -13.39 -30.65
C MET A 314 6.52 -14.42 -30.72
N ASP A 315 6.26 -14.96 -31.91
CA ASP A 315 5.41 -16.13 -32.18
C ASP A 315 6.18 -17.44 -31.88
N THR A 316 7.05 -17.40 -30.87
CA THR A 316 7.96 -18.46 -30.42
C THR A 316 8.33 -18.28 -28.94
N LEU A 317 9.15 -19.19 -28.39
CA LEU A 317 9.73 -19.06 -27.05
C LEU A 317 10.51 -17.75 -26.90
N SER A 318 10.40 -17.10 -25.74
CA SER A 318 11.08 -15.83 -25.44
C SER A 318 12.61 -15.92 -25.61
N LEU A 319 13.23 -14.84 -26.11
CA LEU A 319 14.70 -14.74 -26.26
C LEU A 319 15.44 -14.76 -24.91
N GLN A 320 14.76 -14.35 -23.83
CA GLN A 320 15.30 -14.32 -22.46
C GLN A 320 15.27 -15.68 -21.76
N THR A 321 14.47 -16.62 -22.26
CA THR A 321 14.51 -17.99 -21.76
C THR A 321 15.70 -18.72 -22.37
N LYS A 322 16.69 -19.07 -21.54
CA LYS A 322 17.71 -20.05 -21.91
C LYS A 322 17.00 -21.29 -22.48
N PRO A 323 17.56 -21.93 -23.52
CA PRO A 323 17.18 -23.29 -23.86
C PRO A 323 17.93 -24.16 -22.86
N ASP A 324 17.76 -23.91 -21.56
CA ASP A 324 18.06 -24.99 -20.65
C ASP A 324 16.92 -25.97 -20.90
N SER A 325 17.27 -27.24 -21.02
CA SER A 325 16.38 -28.35 -21.35
C SER A 325 15.03 -28.07 -20.77
N ILE A 326 14.07 -27.72 -21.64
CA ILE A 326 12.79 -27.27 -21.15
C ILE A 326 12.14 -28.52 -20.60
N LYS A 327 12.39 -28.75 -19.31
CA LYS A 327 11.65 -29.66 -18.46
C LYS A 327 10.27 -29.05 -18.40
N LYS A 328 9.42 -29.48 -19.32
CA LYS A 328 8.00 -29.15 -19.29
C LYS A 328 7.33 -30.18 -18.40
N HIS A 329 6.41 -29.69 -17.59
CA HIS A 329 5.49 -30.55 -16.88
C HIS A 329 4.21 -30.64 -17.72
N ILE A 330 3.91 -31.85 -18.19
CA ILE A 330 2.63 -32.15 -18.83
C ILE A 330 1.81 -32.90 -17.79
N SER A 331 0.60 -32.43 -17.52
CA SER A 331 -0.28 -33.08 -16.57
C SER A 331 -1.64 -33.36 -17.19
N PHE A 332 -2.20 -34.51 -16.85
CA PHE A 332 -3.56 -34.87 -17.21
C PHE A 332 -4.21 -35.70 -16.10
N THR A 333 -5.53 -35.81 -16.18
CA THR A 333 -6.34 -36.53 -15.20
C THR A 333 -7.09 -37.66 -15.88
N VAL A 334 -6.99 -38.86 -15.32
CA VAL A 334 -7.68 -40.06 -15.81
C VAL A 334 -8.79 -40.42 -14.82
N PRO A 335 -10.07 -40.33 -15.19
CA PRO A 335 -11.17 -40.76 -14.34
C PRO A 335 -11.32 -42.28 -14.30
N PHE A 336 -11.85 -42.82 -13.20
CA PHE A 336 -12.08 -44.25 -13.03
C PHE A 336 -13.49 -44.57 -12.51
N PRO A 337 -14.18 -45.56 -13.10
CA PRO A 337 -15.45 -46.03 -12.55
C PRO A 337 -15.30 -46.66 -11.16
N ARG A 338 -16.43 -46.80 -10.44
CA ARG A 338 -16.49 -47.45 -9.12
C ARG A 338 -15.91 -48.85 -9.17
N ASN A 339 -15.03 -49.20 -8.22
CA ASN A 339 -14.38 -50.51 -8.10
C ASN A 339 -13.60 -51.00 -9.34
N LYS A 340 -13.35 -50.13 -10.32
CA LYS A 340 -12.57 -50.46 -11.52
C LYS A 340 -11.24 -49.72 -11.52
N TRP A 341 -10.24 -50.38 -12.11
CA TRP A 341 -8.93 -49.81 -12.40
C TRP A 341 -8.59 -49.83 -13.89
N ASN A 342 -9.49 -50.33 -14.73
CA ASN A 342 -9.37 -50.20 -16.19
C ASN A 342 -9.97 -48.84 -16.57
N PHE A 343 -9.32 -48.14 -17.51
CA PHE A 343 -9.76 -46.88 -18.10
C PHE A 343 -9.77 -47.02 -19.64
N ASN A 344 -10.41 -46.08 -20.35
CA ASN A 344 -10.41 -46.10 -21.81
C ASN A 344 -9.10 -45.49 -22.33
N GLU A 345 -8.34 -46.22 -23.13
CA GLU A 345 -7.07 -45.73 -23.71
C GLU A 345 -7.30 -44.49 -24.60
N GLU A 346 -8.48 -44.34 -25.20
CA GLU A 346 -8.86 -43.14 -25.96
C GLU A 346 -8.84 -41.87 -25.10
N ASP A 347 -9.03 -41.97 -23.79
CA ASP A 347 -9.02 -40.81 -22.87
C ASP A 347 -7.62 -40.20 -22.73
N ILE A 348 -6.57 -40.99 -22.93
CA ILE A 348 -5.17 -40.54 -22.84
C ILE A 348 -4.49 -40.40 -24.21
N LYS A 349 -5.07 -40.98 -25.26
CA LYS A 349 -4.53 -40.94 -26.63
C LYS A 349 -4.20 -39.51 -27.13
N PRO A 350 -5.04 -38.47 -26.96
CA PRO A 350 -4.69 -37.11 -27.38
C PRO A 350 -3.43 -36.56 -26.71
N PHE A 351 -3.15 -36.99 -25.47
CA PHE A 351 -1.96 -36.60 -24.74
C PHE A 351 -0.72 -37.35 -25.23
N LEU A 352 -0.86 -38.65 -25.50
CA LEU A 352 0.21 -39.47 -26.07
C LEU A 352 0.58 -39.03 -27.49
N ASP A 353 -0.41 -38.73 -28.33
CA ASP A 353 -0.23 -38.17 -29.68
C ASP A 353 0.49 -36.82 -29.61
N SER A 354 0.19 -35.99 -28.60
CA SER A 354 0.90 -34.72 -28.35
C SER A 354 2.36 -34.91 -27.94
N LEU A 355 2.70 -35.97 -27.18
CA LEU A 355 4.08 -36.30 -26.83
C LEU A 355 4.88 -36.71 -28.07
N GLU A 356 4.28 -37.52 -28.94
CA GLU A 356 4.89 -38.00 -30.18
C GLU A 356 5.08 -36.86 -31.20
N LEU A 357 4.04 -36.05 -31.43
CA LEU A 357 4.08 -34.90 -32.35
C LEU A 357 5.16 -33.87 -31.98
N ASN A 358 5.42 -33.69 -30.68
CA ASN A 358 6.35 -32.68 -30.18
C ASN A 358 7.77 -33.19 -29.88
N ARG A 359 8.07 -34.48 -30.14
CA ARG A 359 9.40 -35.10 -29.95
C ARG A 359 10.01 -34.82 -28.56
N TYR A 360 9.25 -35.11 -27.52
CA TYR A 360 9.74 -35.01 -26.14
C TYR A 360 10.40 -36.30 -25.66
N ASN A 361 11.42 -36.19 -24.81
CA ASN A 361 12.00 -37.29 -24.05
C ASN A 361 11.51 -37.25 -22.59
N ILE A 362 10.77 -38.25 -22.14
CA ILE A 362 10.24 -38.30 -20.77
C ILE A 362 11.39 -38.58 -19.78
N LYS A 363 11.51 -37.76 -18.74
CA LYS A 363 12.54 -37.88 -17.69
C LYS A 363 12.02 -38.42 -16.38
N LYS A 364 10.76 -38.13 -16.05
CA LYS A 364 10.11 -38.61 -14.84
C LYS A 364 8.61 -38.78 -15.07
N ILE A 365 8.04 -39.84 -14.50
CA ILE A 365 6.61 -40.09 -14.45
C ILE A 365 6.19 -40.06 -12.97
N ASP A 366 5.33 -39.13 -12.60
CA ASP A 366 4.72 -39.05 -11.28
C ASP A 366 3.22 -39.37 -11.42
N ILE A 367 2.76 -40.44 -10.79
CA ILE A 367 1.34 -40.84 -10.82
C ILE A 367 0.79 -40.76 -9.40
N THR A 368 -0.19 -39.91 -9.18
CA THR A 368 -0.97 -39.88 -7.93
C THR A 368 -2.34 -40.48 -8.20
N ALA A 369 -2.56 -41.72 -7.78
CA ALA A 369 -3.83 -42.40 -7.92
C ALA A 369 -4.69 -42.24 -6.67
N TYR A 370 -5.92 -41.81 -6.89
CA TYR A 370 -6.90 -41.60 -5.84
C TYR A 370 -7.96 -42.70 -5.84
N SER A 371 -8.39 -43.09 -4.65
CA SER A 371 -9.72 -43.67 -4.46
C SER A 371 -10.61 -42.63 -3.84
N SER A 372 -11.92 -42.89 -3.98
CA SER A 372 -12.87 -42.22 -3.13
C SER A 372 -12.71 -42.67 -1.67
N ILE A 373 -13.30 -41.93 -0.75
CA ILE A 373 -13.08 -42.09 0.70
C ILE A 373 -14.02 -43.10 1.37
N GLU A 374 -15.02 -43.59 0.64
CA GLU A 374 -15.88 -44.71 1.05
C GLU A 374 -15.19 -46.06 0.82
N GLY A 375 -15.56 -47.05 1.61
CA GLY A 375 -15.05 -48.41 1.49
C GLY A 375 -13.87 -48.72 2.41
N ASP A 376 -13.36 -49.94 2.25
CA ASP A 376 -12.28 -50.49 3.06
C ASP A 376 -10.92 -49.89 2.65
N SER A 377 -10.15 -49.39 3.62
CA SER A 377 -8.90 -48.69 3.35
C SER A 377 -7.84 -49.58 2.69
N VAL A 378 -7.85 -50.89 2.97
CA VAL A 378 -6.89 -51.84 2.37
C VAL A 378 -7.26 -52.11 0.91
N LYS A 379 -8.54 -52.37 0.63
CA LYS A 379 -9.05 -52.54 -0.73
C LYS A 379 -8.87 -51.27 -1.57
N ASN A 380 -9.10 -50.11 -0.99
CA ASN A 380 -8.90 -48.82 -1.63
C ASN A 380 -7.43 -48.58 -1.98
N ALA A 381 -6.51 -48.90 -1.07
CA ALA A 381 -5.07 -48.81 -1.34
C ALA A 381 -4.64 -49.73 -2.50
N LEU A 382 -5.15 -50.96 -2.53
CA LEU A 382 -4.89 -51.90 -3.64
C LEU A 382 -5.45 -51.37 -4.96
N LEU A 383 -6.67 -50.81 -4.94
CA LEU A 383 -7.31 -50.22 -6.11
C LEU A 383 -6.54 -49.01 -6.64
N GLN A 384 -6.04 -48.14 -5.75
CA GLN A 384 -5.19 -47.00 -6.11
C GLN A 384 -3.90 -47.47 -6.80
N MET A 385 -3.26 -48.51 -6.27
CA MET A 385 -2.04 -49.06 -6.86
C MET A 385 -2.31 -49.67 -8.25
N ASN A 386 -3.38 -50.46 -8.40
CA ASN A 386 -3.75 -51.06 -9.68
C ASN A 386 -4.06 -50.00 -10.74
N ARG A 387 -4.71 -48.88 -10.37
CA ARG A 387 -4.96 -47.75 -11.26
C ARG A 387 -3.67 -47.11 -11.75
N ALA A 388 -2.74 -46.82 -10.84
CA ALA A 388 -1.44 -46.24 -11.22
C ALA A 388 -0.67 -47.17 -12.17
N ASN A 389 -0.65 -48.47 -11.89
CA ASN A 389 0.03 -49.46 -12.73
C ASN A 389 -0.64 -49.61 -14.11
N SER A 390 -1.96 -49.56 -14.20
CA SER A 390 -2.67 -49.63 -15.49
C SER A 390 -2.28 -48.47 -16.42
N ILE A 391 -2.15 -47.26 -15.88
CA ILE A 391 -1.71 -46.08 -16.65
C ILE A 391 -0.25 -46.22 -17.05
N LEU A 392 0.61 -46.65 -16.12
CA LEU A 392 2.03 -46.84 -16.39
C LEU A 392 2.25 -47.85 -17.53
N GLN A 393 1.52 -48.96 -17.52
CA GLN A 393 1.62 -49.99 -18.55
C GLN A 393 1.29 -49.45 -19.95
N VAL A 394 0.26 -48.61 -20.08
CA VAL A 394 -0.09 -48.01 -21.37
C VAL A 394 0.96 -46.98 -21.80
N ILE A 395 1.48 -46.16 -20.87
CA ILE A 395 2.58 -45.22 -21.18
C ILE A 395 3.83 -45.99 -21.66
N GLU A 396 4.20 -47.09 -20.99
CA GLU A 396 5.37 -47.92 -21.36
C GLU A 396 5.25 -48.58 -22.73
N GLN A 397 4.04 -48.93 -23.19
CA GLN A 397 3.81 -49.52 -24.51
C GLN A 397 4.15 -48.59 -25.68
N TYR A 398 4.25 -47.27 -25.44
CA TYR A 398 4.66 -46.28 -26.45
C TYR A 398 6.19 -46.18 -26.64
N ASN A 399 6.90 -47.29 -26.42
CA ASN A 399 8.32 -47.49 -26.72
C ASN A 399 9.27 -46.49 -26.03
N LEU A 400 8.98 -46.18 -24.76
CA LEU A 400 9.77 -45.28 -23.94
C LEU A 400 10.87 -46.07 -23.20
N GLN A 401 12.09 -45.52 -23.12
CA GLN A 401 13.15 -46.09 -22.27
C GLN A 401 12.64 -46.23 -20.82
N LYS A 402 13.17 -47.15 -20.00
CA LYS A 402 12.81 -47.21 -18.57
C LYS A 402 13.09 -45.86 -17.90
N VAL A 403 12.02 -45.17 -17.47
CA VAL A 403 12.07 -43.84 -16.86
C VAL A 403 11.90 -43.94 -15.35
N ALA A 404 12.52 -43.04 -14.59
CA ALA A 404 12.26 -42.90 -13.16
C ALA A 404 10.77 -42.63 -12.91
N THR A 405 10.12 -43.52 -12.16
CA THR A 405 8.68 -43.48 -11.92
C THR A 405 8.40 -43.44 -10.42
N GLU A 406 7.53 -42.53 -9.99
CA GLU A 406 7.08 -42.39 -8.61
C GLU A 406 5.55 -42.54 -8.57
N ILE A 407 5.07 -43.54 -7.84
CA ILE A 407 3.64 -43.79 -7.64
C ILE A 407 3.28 -43.38 -6.21
N LYS A 408 2.29 -42.50 -6.09
CA LYS A 408 1.65 -42.11 -4.83
C LYS A 408 0.20 -42.55 -4.83
N THR A 409 -0.23 -43.13 -3.72
CA THR A 409 -1.60 -43.58 -3.53
C THR A 409 -2.16 -42.89 -2.29
N LYS A 410 -3.27 -42.17 -2.43
CA LYS A 410 -3.95 -41.53 -1.30
C LYS A 410 -5.44 -41.39 -1.53
N GLU A 411 -6.20 -41.41 -0.44
CA GLU A 411 -7.63 -41.07 -0.47
C GLU A 411 -7.83 -39.58 -0.76
N ASN A 412 -8.84 -39.24 -1.56
CA ASN A 412 -9.06 -37.87 -2.03
C ASN A 412 -9.92 -37.02 -1.07
N TRP A 413 -9.46 -36.84 0.17
CA TRP A 413 -10.16 -36.01 1.16
C TRP A 413 -10.35 -34.55 0.71
N GLU A 414 -9.32 -33.97 0.08
CA GLU A 414 -9.36 -32.61 -0.46
C GLU A 414 -10.39 -32.49 -1.60
N GLY A 415 -10.39 -33.47 -2.51
CA GLY A 415 -11.36 -33.53 -3.61
C GLY A 415 -12.80 -33.62 -3.12
N LEU A 416 -13.07 -34.41 -2.07
CA LEU A 416 -14.41 -34.43 -1.47
C LEU A 416 -14.84 -33.03 -1.00
N PHE A 417 -14.00 -32.37 -0.21
CA PHE A 417 -14.35 -31.07 0.37
C PHE A 417 -14.55 -29.99 -0.69
N GLU A 418 -13.79 -30.02 -1.77
CA GLU A 418 -14.01 -29.11 -2.89
C GLU A 418 -15.28 -29.46 -3.67
N SER A 419 -15.53 -30.74 -3.98
CA SER A 419 -16.72 -31.17 -4.73
C SER A 419 -18.03 -30.87 -3.99
N ILE A 420 -18.06 -30.96 -2.65
CA ILE A 420 -19.28 -30.67 -1.87
C ILE A 420 -19.52 -29.17 -1.63
N LYS A 421 -18.60 -28.29 -2.01
CA LYS A 421 -18.70 -26.85 -1.74
C LYS A 421 -19.89 -26.23 -2.48
N GLY A 422 -20.73 -25.49 -1.77
CA GLY A 422 -22.00 -24.98 -2.27
C GLY A 422 -23.11 -26.03 -2.40
N SER A 423 -22.84 -27.30 -2.08
CA SER A 423 -23.86 -28.37 -2.08
C SER A 423 -24.68 -28.38 -0.78
N PRO A 424 -25.87 -29.01 -0.77
CA PRO A 424 -26.66 -29.21 0.44
C PRO A 424 -25.94 -29.98 1.55
N TYR A 425 -24.82 -30.65 1.24
CA TYR A 425 -24.08 -31.50 2.17
C TYR A 425 -22.86 -30.81 2.81
N GLU A 426 -22.44 -29.64 2.32
CA GLU A 426 -21.24 -28.91 2.78
C GLU A 426 -21.24 -28.70 4.29
N ASN A 427 -22.26 -28.01 4.81
CA ASN A 427 -22.36 -27.65 6.23
C ASN A 427 -22.44 -28.88 7.14
N LYS A 428 -23.06 -29.97 6.66
CA LYS A 428 -23.21 -31.22 7.42
C LYS A 428 -21.88 -31.98 7.52
N LEU A 429 -21.10 -32.01 6.44
CA LEU A 429 -19.86 -32.79 6.36
C LEU A 429 -18.65 -32.03 6.91
N LEU A 430 -18.57 -30.70 6.75
CA LEU A 430 -17.48 -29.89 7.32
C LEU A 430 -17.49 -29.86 8.85
N GLY A 431 -18.63 -30.10 9.49
CA GLY A 431 -18.76 -30.19 10.95
C GLY A 431 -18.32 -31.54 11.54
N LEU A 432 -17.92 -32.52 10.73
CA LEU A 432 -17.58 -33.88 11.15
C LEU A 432 -16.08 -34.16 11.02
N THR A 433 -15.57 -35.05 11.88
CA THR A 433 -14.21 -35.60 11.75
C THR A 433 -14.13 -36.62 10.61
N LYS A 434 -12.92 -36.86 10.05
CA LYS A 434 -12.73 -37.84 8.96
C LYS A 434 -13.35 -39.23 9.24
N PRO A 435 -13.19 -39.84 10.43
CA PRO A 435 -13.85 -41.11 10.75
C PRO A 435 -15.38 -41.02 10.75
N GLN A 436 -15.95 -39.90 11.23
CA GLN A 436 -17.40 -39.66 11.23
C GLN A 436 -17.94 -39.48 9.82
N ILE A 437 -17.22 -38.75 8.96
CA ILE A 437 -17.56 -38.61 7.54
C ILE A 437 -17.58 -39.99 6.88
N ARG A 438 -16.53 -40.81 7.09
CA ARG A 438 -16.47 -42.17 6.52
C ARG A 438 -17.64 -43.04 6.99
N ALA A 439 -17.98 -43.02 8.28
CA ALA A 439 -19.12 -43.78 8.81
C ALA A 439 -20.46 -43.35 8.18
N VAL A 440 -20.63 -42.05 7.95
CA VAL A 440 -21.83 -41.45 7.35
C VAL A 440 -21.95 -41.82 5.85
N LEU A 441 -20.84 -41.89 5.13
CA LEU A 441 -20.80 -42.27 3.71
C LEU A 441 -21.01 -43.78 3.46
N LEU A 442 -20.78 -44.62 4.47
CA LEU A 442 -21.05 -46.07 4.41
C LEU A 442 -22.53 -46.42 4.58
N THR A 443 -23.41 -45.44 4.81
CA THR A 443 -24.86 -45.69 4.88
C THR A 443 -25.49 -45.65 3.49
N ASP A 444 -26.29 -46.66 3.14
CA ASP A 444 -26.85 -46.85 1.79
C ASP A 444 -27.64 -45.62 1.27
N SER A 445 -28.36 -44.93 2.15
CA SER A 445 -29.19 -43.78 1.80
C SER A 445 -28.39 -42.52 1.43
N LEU A 446 -27.27 -42.25 2.11
CA LEU A 446 -26.47 -41.04 1.84
C LEU A 446 -25.37 -41.32 0.81
N GLY A 447 -24.81 -42.54 0.81
CA GLY A 447 -23.84 -42.98 -0.19
C GLY A 447 -24.39 -42.84 -1.62
N PHE A 448 -25.66 -43.18 -1.84
CA PHE A 448 -26.32 -43.00 -3.15
C PHE A 448 -26.45 -41.51 -3.54
N LEU A 449 -26.86 -40.65 -2.60
CA LEU A 449 -27.10 -39.23 -2.89
C LEU A 449 -25.81 -38.43 -3.12
N ILE A 450 -24.70 -38.87 -2.53
CA ILE A 450 -23.41 -38.18 -2.63
C ILE A 450 -22.48 -38.80 -3.68
N GLU A 451 -22.89 -39.92 -4.30
CA GLU A 451 -22.15 -40.64 -5.35
C GLU A 451 -21.60 -39.72 -6.46
N PRO A 452 -22.33 -38.70 -6.99
CA PRO A 452 -21.77 -37.79 -7.99
C PRO A 452 -20.51 -37.05 -7.52
N TYR A 453 -20.42 -36.71 -6.23
CA TYR A 453 -19.24 -36.05 -5.65
C TYR A 453 -18.13 -37.04 -5.28
N LEU A 454 -18.47 -38.32 -5.10
CA LEU A 454 -17.52 -39.42 -4.89
C LEU A 454 -16.93 -39.93 -6.21
N GLU A 455 -17.63 -39.72 -7.33
CA GLU A 455 -17.16 -40.05 -8.67
C GLU A 455 -15.96 -39.18 -9.06
N ASP A 456 -16.05 -37.87 -8.85
CA ASP A 456 -14.96 -36.89 -9.08
C ASP A 456 -13.66 -37.21 -8.31
N GLN A 457 -13.77 -37.97 -7.22
CA GLN A 457 -12.63 -38.38 -6.42
C GLN A 457 -11.88 -39.57 -7.02
N ARG A 458 -12.53 -40.39 -7.84
CA ARG A 458 -11.94 -41.58 -8.46
C ARG A 458 -11.18 -41.18 -9.72
N LYS A 459 -9.98 -40.64 -9.51
CA LYS A 459 -9.11 -40.21 -10.59
C LYS A 459 -7.66 -40.59 -10.32
N ALA A 460 -6.84 -40.57 -11.37
CA ALA A 460 -5.40 -40.48 -11.21
C ALA A 460 -4.91 -39.18 -11.86
N GLU A 461 -4.00 -38.50 -11.18
CA GLU A 461 -3.31 -37.34 -11.70
C GLU A 461 -1.91 -37.78 -12.14
N VAL A 462 -1.63 -37.59 -13.42
CA VAL A 462 -0.35 -37.95 -14.02
C VAL A 462 0.42 -36.67 -14.29
N PHE A 463 1.66 -36.62 -13.84
CA PHE A 463 2.60 -35.55 -14.10
C PHE A 463 3.82 -36.12 -14.80
N LEU A 464 4.02 -35.71 -16.05
CA LEU A 464 5.18 -36.08 -16.85
C LEU A 464 6.16 -34.93 -16.85
N THR A 465 7.39 -35.20 -16.39
CA THR A 465 8.51 -34.28 -16.62
C THR A 465 9.15 -34.67 -17.93
N VAL A 466 8.97 -33.84 -18.95
CA VAL A 466 9.46 -34.10 -20.29
C VAL A 466 10.50 -33.08 -20.69
N GLU A 467 11.54 -33.51 -21.38
CA GLU A 467 12.61 -32.66 -21.92
C GLU A 467 12.48 -32.62 -23.44
N SER A 468 12.53 -31.44 -24.05
CA SER A 468 12.67 -31.34 -25.51
C SER A 468 13.98 -31.98 -25.96
N ILE A 469 13.96 -32.88 -26.95
CA ILE A 469 15.19 -33.43 -27.54
C ILE A 469 16.00 -32.27 -28.14
N PHE A 470 17.21 -32.04 -27.63
CA PHE A 470 17.97 -30.85 -27.97
C PHE A 470 18.66 -30.86 -29.32
N VAL A 471 18.63 -29.66 -29.89
CA VAL A 471 19.32 -29.10 -31.07
C VAL A 471 20.75 -28.63 -30.69
N ASP A 472 21.19 -28.83 -29.44
CA ASP A 472 22.46 -28.31 -28.89
C ASP A 472 23.73 -28.95 -29.49
N SER A 473 23.60 -30.05 -30.22
CA SER A 473 24.70 -30.65 -31.00
C SER A 473 24.94 -29.99 -32.35
N ILE A 474 24.17 -28.94 -32.69
CA ILE A 474 24.16 -28.34 -34.02
C ILE A 474 25.11 -27.13 -34.03
N GLN A 475 26.21 -27.26 -34.78
CA GLN A 475 27.14 -26.16 -35.10
C GLN A 475 26.35 -24.90 -35.49
N PRO A 476 26.61 -23.73 -34.87
CA PRO A 476 25.76 -22.54 -35.06
C PRO A 476 25.59 -22.10 -36.53
N GLN A 477 26.64 -22.28 -37.35
CA GLN A 477 26.64 -22.03 -38.79
C GLN A 477 25.65 -22.93 -39.58
N SER A 478 25.32 -24.11 -39.03
CA SER A 478 24.35 -25.04 -39.63
C SER A 478 22.90 -24.74 -39.22
N ILE A 479 22.66 -23.92 -38.19
CA ILE A 479 21.30 -23.53 -37.76
C ILE A 479 20.65 -22.62 -38.80
N ALA A 480 21.38 -21.65 -39.37
CA ALA A 480 20.87 -20.78 -40.44
C ALA A 480 20.47 -21.59 -41.69
N LYS A 481 21.32 -22.56 -42.09
CA LYS A 481 21.01 -23.48 -43.20
C LYS A 481 19.77 -24.34 -42.91
N LYS A 482 19.69 -24.95 -41.73
CA LYS A 482 18.53 -25.75 -41.30
C LYS A 482 17.24 -24.93 -41.20
N THR A 483 17.33 -23.66 -40.81
CA THR A 483 16.20 -22.73 -40.80
C THR A 483 15.71 -22.49 -42.23
N THR A 484 16.64 -22.21 -43.15
CA THR A 484 16.34 -22.04 -44.59
C THR A 484 15.70 -23.29 -45.19
N GLU A 485 16.22 -24.47 -44.88
CA GLU A 485 15.65 -25.75 -45.32
C GLU A 485 14.25 -25.97 -44.77
N ALA A 486 14.01 -25.67 -43.49
CA ALA A 486 12.68 -25.81 -42.87
C ALA A 486 11.65 -24.87 -43.53
N ILE A 487 12.04 -23.64 -43.88
CA ILE A 487 11.21 -22.70 -44.64
C ILE A 487 10.89 -23.28 -46.04
N LYS A 488 11.90 -23.76 -46.77
CA LYS A 488 11.72 -24.37 -48.11
C LYS A 488 10.81 -25.61 -48.07
N GLN A 489 10.91 -26.40 -47.00
CA GLN A 489 10.07 -27.58 -46.76
C GLN A 489 8.68 -27.25 -46.21
N LYS A 490 8.34 -25.96 -46.06
CA LYS A 490 7.08 -25.47 -45.46
C LYS A 490 6.81 -25.98 -44.04
N ASN A 491 7.86 -26.38 -43.31
CA ASN A 491 7.75 -26.78 -41.91
C ASN A 491 7.95 -25.55 -41.00
N ILE A 492 6.89 -24.75 -40.89
CA ILE A 492 6.93 -23.45 -40.22
C ILE A 492 7.24 -23.58 -38.73
N ASP A 493 6.70 -24.57 -38.03
CA ASP A 493 6.97 -24.74 -36.59
C ASP A 493 8.44 -25.06 -36.31
N LYS A 494 9.06 -25.92 -37.15
CA LYS A 494 10.50 -26.18 -37.08
C LYS A 494 11.31 -24.94 -37.44
N ALA A 495 10.91 -24.19 -38.47
CA ALA A 495 11.58 -22.95 -38.86
C ALA A 495 11.55 -21.91 -37.72
N LYS A 496 10.40 -21.76 -37.06
CA LYS A 496 10.18 -20.89 -35.91
C LYS A 496 11.13 -21.24 -34.76
N ALA A 497 11.19 -22.51 -34.37
CA ALA A 497 12.07 -22.96 -33.29
C ALA A 497 13.56 -22.72 -33.59
N LEU A 498 13.99 -23.02 -34.82
CA LEU A 498 15.38 -22.79 -35.25
C LEU A 498 15.74 -21.30 -35.33
N GLN A 499 14.81 -20.47 -35.80
CA GLN A 499 14.97 -19.01 -35.86
C GLN A 499 15.12 -18.41 -34.45
N ALA A 500 14.28 -18.80 -33.49
CA ALA A 500 14.39 -18.31 -32.12
C ALA A 500 15.73 -18.70 -31.45
N LEU A 501 16.21 -19.93 -31.71
CA LEU A 501 17.53 -20.38 -31.25
C LEU A 501 18.66 -19.55 -31.88
N LEU A 502 18.58 -19.29 -33.19
CA LEU A 502 19.54 -18.49 -33.92
C LEU A 502 19.61 -17.06 -33.35
N TYR A 503 18.46 -16.44 -33.12
CA TYR A 503 18.36 -15.09 -32.54
C TYR A 503 18.96 -15.01 -31.13
N ARG A 504 18.68 -16.00 -30.28
CA ARG A 504 19.32 -16.03 -28.96
C ARG A 504 20.84 -16.17 -29.05
N TYR A 505 21.36 -17.06 -29.91
CA TYR A 505 22.80 -17.17 -30.09
C TYR A 505 23.45 -15.88 -30.58
N ALA A 506 22.74 -15.07 -31.37
CA ALA A 506 23.22 -13.76 -31.76
C ALA A 506 23.21 -12.75 -30.59
N ILE A 507 22.18 -12.77 -29.73
CA ILE A 507 22.12 -11.93 -28.51
C ILE A 507 23.20 -12.31 -27.50
N GLU A 508 23.49 -13.62 -27.37
CA GLU A 508 24.55 -14.15 -26.50
C GLU A 508 25.96 -14.03 -27.12
N GLU A 509 26.10 -13.35 -28.25
CA GLU A 509 27.37 -13.16 -28.98
C GLU A 509 28.07 -14.48 -29.37
N LYS A 510 27.33 -15.60 -29.46
CA LYS A 510 27.83 -16.91 -29.88
C LYS A 510 27.93 -17.06 -31.40
N ILE A 511 27.24 -16.19 -32.14
CA ILE A 511 27.31 -16.10 -33.60
C ILE A 511 27.32 -14.64 -34.05
N GLU A 512 27.88 -14.39 -35.23
CA GLU A 512 27.82 -13.07 -35.86
C GLU A 512 26.40 -12.73 -36.34
N HIS A 513 26.00 -11.45 -36.22
CA HIS A 513 24.67 -10.98 -36.62
C HIS A 513 24.32 -11.27 -38.08
N GLN A 514 25.31 -11.33 -38.98
CA GLN A 514 25.07 -11.60 -40.41
C GLN A 514 24.30 -12.91 -40.65
N TYR A 515 24.49 -13.93 -39.82
CA TYR A 515 23.79 -15.21 -39.95
C TYR A 515 22.28 -15.11 -39.70
N THR A 516 21.82 -14.07 -38.99
CA THR A 516 20.40 -13.85 -38.65
C THR A 516 19.58 -13.25 -39.81
N TYR A 517 20.26 -12.80 -40.88
CA TYR A 517 19.66 -12.19 -42.07
C TYR A 517 19.88 -12.99 -43.36
N GLN A 518 20.57 -14.14 -43.30
CA GLN A 518 20.97 -14.92 -44.49
C GLN A 518 19.82 -15.68 -45.18
N PHE A 519 18.63 -15.75 -44.57
CA PHE A 519 17.48 -16.47 -45.12
C PHE A 519 16.41 -15.47 -45.59
N SER A 520 15.94 -15.65 -46.84
CA SER A 520 14.83 -14.86 -47.38
C SER A 520 13.50 -15.42 -46.88
N ILE A 521 12.72 -14.56 -46.20
CA ILE A 521 11.36 -14.88 -45.75
C ILE A 521 10.39 -14.15 -46.69
N SER A 522 9.60 -14.90 -47.46
CA SER A 522 8.61 -14.28 -48.36
C SER A 522 7.44 -13.71 -47.54
N ARG A 523 6.78 -12.66 -48.05
CA ARG A 523 5.59 -12.03 -47.43
C ARG A 523 4.31 -12.83 -47.73
N GLN A 524 4.33 -14.12 -47.40
CA GLN A 524 3.18 -15.02 -47.50
C GLN A 524 2.57 -15.24 -46.12
N LYS A 525 1.27 -15.57 -46.08
CA LYS A 525 0.52 -15.74 -44.83
C LYS A 525 1.20 -16.76 -43.90
N GLU A 526 1.65 -17.89 -44.44
CA GLU A 526 2.35 -18.94 -43.66
C GLU A 526 3.67 -18.48 -43.01
N HIS A 527 4.31 -17.42 -43.52
CA HIS A 527 5.58 -16.90 -43.03
C HIS A 527 5.46 -15.72 -42.06
N ILE A 528 4.25 -15.22 -41.82
CA ILE A 528 4.00 -14.10 -40.90
C ILE A 528 4.59 -14.34 -39.49
N PRO A 529 4.51 -15.53 -38.88
CA PRO A 529 5.17 -15.81 -37.61
C PRO A 529 6.69 -15.55 -37.63
N LEU A 530 7.37 -15.93 -38.72
CA LEU A 530 8.82 -15.76 -38.87
C LEU A 530 9.19 -14.28 -39.08
N LEU A 531 8.38 -13.56 -39.86
CA LEU A 531 8.54 -12.13 -40.07
C LEU A 531 8.33 -11.36 -38.77
N ASN A 532 7.29 -11.69 -37.99
CA ASN A 532 7.06 -11.10 -36.68
C ASN A 532 8.30 -11.25 -35.77
N ASN A 533 8.83 -12.46 -35.66
CA ASN A 533 10.03 -12.72 -34.85
C ASN A 533 11.24 -11.91 -35.33
N LEU A 534 11.42 -11.77 -36.65
CA LEU A 534 12.49 -10.95 -37.21
C LEU A 534 12.36 -9.48 -36.79
N LEU A 535 11.14 -8.92 -36.79
CA LEU A 535 10.91 -7.54 -36.34
C LEU A 535 11.23 -7.35 -34.86
N VAL A 536 10.77 -8.29 -34.02
CA VAL A 536 11.09 -8.28 -32.59
C VAL A 536 12.60 -8.40 -32.35
N PHE A 537 13.28 -9.27 -33.11
CA PHE A 537 14.73 -9.42 -33.00
C PHE A 537 15.49 -8.16 -33.40
N LYS A 538 15.06 -7.47 -34.47
CA LYS A 538 15.67 -6.19 -34.89
C LYS A 538 15.62 -5.14 -33.77
N GLU A 539 14.57 -5.14 -32.94
CA GLU A 539 14.46 -4.22 -31.79
C GLU A 539 15.60 -4.40 -30.78
N CYS A 540 16.09 -5.62 -30.58
CA CYS A 540 17.12 -5.93 -29.56
C CYS A 540 18.49 -5.27 -29.83
N PHE A 541 18.78 -4.85 -31.06
CA PHE A 541 20.10 -4.32 -31.46
C PHE A 541 20.06 -2.84 -31.88
N TYR A 542 18.99 -2.14 -31.54
CA TYR A 542 18.83 -0.76 -31.94
C TYR A 542 19.40 0.21 -30.89
N GLU A 543 20.36 1.06 -31.28
CA GLU A 543 20.95 2.09 -30.42
C GLU A 543 19.98 3.27 -30.19
N GLN A 544 20.01 3.84 -28.97
CA GLN A 544 19.09 4.88 -28.50
C GLN A 544 19.16 6.23 -29.25
N SER A 545 20.10 6.42 -30.17
CA SER A 545 20.34 7.71 -30.84
C SER A 545 19.43 8.00 -32.05
N HIS A 546 18.67 7.02 -32.55
CA HIS A 546 17.84 7.15 -33.78
C HIS A 546 16.39 6.60 -33.62
N THR A 547 15.87 6.58 -32.39
CA THR A 547 14.67 5.81 -32.00
C THR A 547 13.39 6.08 -32.80
N ASP A 548 13.12 7.32 -33.22
CA ASP A 548 11.83 7.68 -33.79
C ASP A 548 11.58 7.10 -35.19
N SER A 549 12.57 7.18 -36.08
CA SER A 549 12.48 6.68 -37.46
C SER A 549 12.29 5.16 -37.48
N PHE A 550 13.07 4.45 -36.66
CA PHE A 550 12.97 2.99 -36.57
C PHE A 550 11.67 2.53 -35.91
N ARG A 551 11.20 3.21 -34.86
CA ARG A 551 9.89 2.92 -34.26
C ARG A 551 8.75 3.12 -35.27
N GLN A 552 8.84 4.15 -36.10
CA GLN A 552 7.87 4.35 -37.18
C GLN A 552 7.92 3.24 -38.22
N GLN A 553 9.11 2.83 -38.64
CA GLN A 553 9.28 1.69 -39.53
C GLN A 553 8.70 0.40 -38.93
N LEU A 554 8.98 0.09 -37.66
CA LEU A 554 8.41 -1.08 -36.98
C LEU A 554 6.89 -1.04 -36.96
N LYS A 555 6.28 0.11 -36.65
CA LYS A 555 4.83 0.29 -36.67
C LYS A 555 4.24 -0.01 -38.05
N GLU A 556 4.84 0.54 -39.10
CA GLU A 556 4.41 0.30 -40.49
C GLU A 556 4.60 -1.17 -40.90
N GLU A 557 5.70 -1.81 -40.49
CA GLU A 557 5.97 -3.22 -40.77
C GLU A 557 4.97 -4.13 -40.03
N PHE A 558 4.69 -3.93 -38.75
CA PHE A 558 3.67 -4.71 -38.01
C PHE A 558 2.27 -4.51 -38.59
N LEU A 559 1.93 -3.28 -39.01
CA LEU A 559 0.66 -3.01 -39.68
C LEU A 559 0.56 -3.76 -41.02
N ALA A 560 1.64 -3.79 -41.81
CA ALA A 560 1.69 -4.55 -43.05
C ALA A 560 1.55 -6.07 -42.81
N LEU A 561 2.19 -6.62 -41.77
CA LEU A 561 2.02 -8.02 -41.39
C LEU A 561 0.57 -8.31 -40.96
N TYR A 562 -0.05 -7.39 -40.22
CA TYR A 562 -1.44 -7.52 -39.78
C TYR A 562 -2.41 -7.54 -40.96
N PHE A 563 -2.18 -6.74 -42.00
CA PHE A 563 -3.02 -6.78 -43.22
C PHE A 563 -2.94 -8.12 -43.96
N ILE A 564 -1.79 -8.82 -43.90
CA ILE A 564 -1.61 -10.13 -44.53
C ILE A 564 -2.27 -11.24 -43.69
N ASP A 565 -2.09 -11.20 -42.37
CA ASP A 565 -2.71 -12.17 -41.45
C ASP A 565 -3.31 -11.51 -40.20
N PRO A 566 -4.56 -11.01 -40.28
CA PRO A 566 -5.24 -10.42 -39.12
C PRO A 566 -5.54 -11.41 -37.99
N SER A 567 -5.41 -12.72 -38.26
CA SER A 567 -5.68 -13.78 -37.28
C SER A 567 -4.49 -14.12 -36.39
N ASN A 568 -3.29 -13.63 -36.73
CA ASN A 568 -2.10 -13.86 -35.92
C ASN A 568 -2.12 -13.00 -34.63
N PRO A 569 -2.19 -13.63 -33.44
CA PRO A 569 -2.34 -12.87 -32.20
C PRO A 569 -1.08 -12.09 -31.80
N TYR A 570 0.11 -12.58 -32.16
CA TYR A 570 1.39 -11.95 -31.81
C TYR A 570 1.61 -10.67 -32.63
N VAL A 571 1.29 -10.71 -33.92
CA VAL A 571 1.29 -9.52 -34.78
C VAL A 571 0.28 -8.50 -34.29
N LEU A 572 -0.94 -8.91 -33.95
CA LEU A 572 -1.94 -8.02 -33.38
C LEU A 572 -1.45 -7.36 -32.08
N TYR A 573 -0.86 -8.13 -31.16
CA TYR A 573 -0.29 -7.58 -29.93
C TYR A 573 0.80 -6.54 -30.21
N ASN A 574 1.76 -6.85 -31.08
CA ASN A 574 2.87 -5.96 -31.39
C ASN A 574 2.39 -4.68 -32.08
N LYS A 575 1.44 -4.80 -33.02
CA LYS A 575 0.77 -3.67 -33.66
C LYS A 575 0.08 -2.77 -32.62
N LEU A 576 -0.66 -3.35 -31.67
CA LEU A 576 -1.36 -2.59 -30.62
C LEU A 576 -0.38 -1.90 -29.65
N LEU A 577 0.75 -2.53 -29.33
CA LEU A 577 1.79 -1.92 -28.52
C LEU A 577 2.42 -0.72 -29.24
N MET A 578 2.74 -0.83 -30.53
CA MET A 578 3.21 0.31 -31.32
C MET A 578 2.17 1.42 -31.38
N GLU A 579 0.87 1.11 -31.47
CA GLU A 579 -0.18 2.14 -31.44
C GLU A 579 -0.21 2.89 -30.10
N LEU A 580 -0.01 2.21 -28.97
CA LEU A 580 0.09 2.86 -27.66
C LEU A 580 1.33 3.75 -27.54
N GLU A 581 2.51 3.26 -27.96
CA GLU A 581 3.74 4.06 -27.94
C GLU A 581 3.64 5.33 -28.79
N PHE A 582 2.93 5.26 -29.92
CA PHE A 582 2.69 6.46 -30.73
C PHE A 582 1.62 7.38 -30.16
N TRP A 583 0.62 6.84 -29.45
CA TRP A 583 -0.36 7.66 -28.74
C TRP A 583 0.27 8.42 -27.57
N GLU A 584 1.20 7.80 -26.86
CA GLU A 584 1.94 8.38 -25.74
C GLU A 584 2.67 9.69 -26.11
N LYS A 585 3.28 9.74 -27.31
CA LYS A 585 3.99 10.94 -27.81
C LYS A 585 3.09 12.15 -28.04
N ASP A 586 1.80 11.95 -28.32
CA ASP A 586 0.83 13.03 -28.54
C ASP A 586 -0.57 12.55 -28.18
N ILE A 587 -0.90 12.69 -26.89
CA ILE A 587 -2.15 12.21 -26.30
C ILE A 587 -3.38 12.73 -27.05
N LEU A 588 -3.34 13.99 -27.54
CA LEU A 588 -4.47 14.66 -28.18
C LEU A 588 -4.65 14.33 -29.66
N LYS A 589 -3.65 13.76 -30.33
CA LYS A 589 -3.77 13.29 -31.72
C LYS A 589 -4.68 12.08 -31.86
N MET A 590 -4.90 11.29 -30.80
CA MET A 590 -5.80 10.14 -30.84
C MET A 590 -7.26 10.60 -30.94
N PRO A 591 -7.96 10.35 -32.06
CA PRO A 591 -9.32 10.86 -32.25
C PRO A 591 -10.34 10.17 -31.32
N ASP A 592 -10.21 8.85 -31.17
CA ASP A 592 -11.02 8.04 -30.26
C ASP A 592 -10.19 6.84 -29.79
N PRO A 593 -9.94 6.68 -28.48
CA PRO A 593 -9.21 5.54 -27.95
C PRO A 593 -10.04 4.24 -27.86
N GLU A 594 -11.39 4.31 -27.87
CA GLU A 594 -12.23 3.11 -27.64
C GLU A 594 -12.03 1.96 -28.65
N PRO A 595 -11.78 2.18 -29.96
CA PRO A 595 -11.47 1.12 -30.92
C PRO A 595 -10.22 0.31 -30.52
N LEU A 596 -9.18 0.98 -30.00
CA LEU A 596 -7.95 0.33 -29.58
C LEU A 596 -8.21 -0.66 -28.45
N LEU A 597 -9.02 -0.27 -27.46
CA LEU A 597 -9.44 -1.16 -26.37
C LEU A 597 -10.28 -2.36 -26.86
N LYS A 598 -11.13 -2.17 -27.88
CA LYS A 598 -11.90 -3.26 -28.48
C LYS A 598 -10.99 -4.30 -29.14
N GLU A 599 -9.92 -3.86 -29.81
CA GLU A 599 -8.94 -4.78 -30.40
C GLU A 599 -8.14 -5.52 -29.33
N MET A 600 -7.68 -4.85 -28.28
CA MET A 600 -6.97 -5.50 -27.16
C MET A 600 -7.79 -6.61 -26.49
N LYS A 601 -9.11 -6.45 -26.40
CA LYS A 601 -10.00 -7.49 -25.84
C LYS A 601 -10.02 -8.77 -26.65
N LYS A 602 -9.76 -8.71 -27.97
CA LYS A 602 -9.70 -9.90 -28.84
C LYS A 602 -8.53 -10.82 -28.47
N LEU A 603 -7.51 -10.31 -27.78
CA LEU A 603 -6.34 -11.10 -27.39
C LEU A 603 -6.63 -12.12 -26.28
N TYR A 604 -7.69 -11.95 -25.47
CA TYR A 604 -8.00 -12.89 -24.38
C TYR A 604 -8.41 -14.29 -24.87
N SER A 605 -8.86 -14.40 -26.12
CA SER A 605 -9.19 -15.69 -26.74
C SER A 605 -7.99 -16.32 -27.46
N THR A 606 -6.76 -15.87 -27.18
CA THR A 606 -5.54 -16.29 -27.87
C THR A 606 -4.58 -17.00 -26.92
N ARG A 607 -3.41 -17.42 -27.44
CA ARG A 607 -2.36 -18.09 -26.64
C ARG A 607 -1.43 -17.11 -25.91
N ILE A 608 -1.62 -15.80 -26.06
CA ILE A 608 -0.82 -14.79 -25.35
C ILE A 608 -1.16 -14.83 -23.86
N GLU A 609 -0.15 -14.76 -23.02
CA GLU A 609 -0.33 -14.82 -21.57
C GLU A 609 -1.19 -13.65 -21.08
N ASN A 610 -2.22 -13.94 -20.29
CA ASN A 610 -3.17 -12.95 -19.78
C ASN A 610 -2.50 -11.76 -19.10
N TRP A 611 -1.39 -11.96 -18.39
CA TRP A 611 -0.68 -10.86 -17.71
C TRP A 611 -0.10 -9.84 -18.70
N ARG A 612 0.33 -10.26 -19.90
CA ARG A 612 0.80 -9.36 -20.97
C ARG A 612 -0.36 -8.55 -21.54
N ILE A 613 -1.49 -9.20 -21.79
CA ILE A 613 -2.72 -8.55 -22.25
C ILE A 613 -3.21 -7.53 -21.22
N ASN A 614 -3.19 -7.91 -19.93
CA ASN A 614 -3.55 -7.02 -18.83
C ASN A 614 -2.60 -5.82 -18.74
N ARG A 615 -1.30 -6.00 -18.94
CA ARG A 615 -0.33 -4.89 -18.94
C ARG A 615 -0.51 -3.97 -20.16
N LEU A 616 -0.81 -4.52 -21.34
CA LEU A 616 -1.16 -3.73 -22.53
C LEU A 616 -2.40 -2.86 -22.26
N ARG A 617 -3.43 -3.43 -21.61
CA ARG A 617 -4.63 -2.70 -21.21
C ARG A 617 -4.38 -1.71 -20.07
N LEU A 618 -3.47 -2.02 -19.14
CA LEU A 618 -3.05 -1.10 -18.10
C LEU A 618 -2.46 0.17 -18.72
N ASN A 619 -1.54 0.03 -19.68
CA ASN A 619 -0.99 1.15 -20.44
C ASN A 619 -2.06 1.94 -21.19
N TYR A 620 -3.03 1.26 -21.82
CA TYR A 620 -4.18 1.93 -22.41
C TYR A 620 -4.94 2.79 -21.38
N HIS A 621 -5.26 2.25 -20.21
CA HIS A 621 -6.07 2.95 -19.22
C HIS A 621 -5.31 4.13 -18.57
N ILE A 622 -3.98 4.05 -18.45
CA ILE A 622 -3.11 5.16 -18.04
C ILE A 622 -3.22 6.32 -19.05
N LEU A 623 -2.94 6.05 -20.33
CA LEU A 623 -3.02 7.07 -21.40
C LEU A 623 -4.45 7.61 -21.58
N ALA A 624 -5.46 6.76 -21.46
CA ALA A 624 -6.85 7.17 -21.58
C ALA A 624 -7.28 8.12 -20.44
N ALA A 625 -6.78 7.90 -19.21
CA ALA A 625 -7.06 8.79 -18.10
C ALA A 625 -6.53 10.21 -18.36
N ASP A 626 -5.31 10.32 -18.91
CA ASP A 626 -4.70 11.60 -19.27
C ASP A 626 -5.40 12.25 -20.47
N TYR A 627 -5.75 11.46 -21.49
CA TYR A 627 -6.56 11.91 -22.62
C TYR A 627 -7.88 12.56 -22.17
N TYR A 628 -8.62 11.90 -21.28
CA TYR A 628 -9.88 12.44 -20.78
C TYR A 628 -9.68 13.61 -19.80
N TYR A 629 -8.54 13.69 -19.12
CA TYR A 629 -8.16 14.86 -18.35
C TYR A 629 -7.99 16.10 -19.24
N GLU A 630 -7.21 15.99 -20.32
CA GLU A 630 -6.99 17.09 -21.28
C GLU A 630 -8.28 17.55 -21.97
N LYS A 631 -9.20 16.60 -22.25
CA LYS A 631 -10.54 16.91 -22.79
C LYS A 631 -11.54 17.42 -21.74
N LYS A 632 -11.17 17.49 -20.47
CA LYS A 632 -12.04 17.86 -19.32
C LYS A 632 -13.24 16.93 -19.13
N ASP A 633 -13.16 15.68 -19.58
CA ASP A 633 -14.16 14.63 -19.33
C ASP A 633 -13.79 13.84 -18.06
N PHE A 634 -14.06 14.44 -16.90
CA PHE A 634 -13.68 13.86 -15.61
C PHE A 634 -14.44 12.57 -15.27
N ALA A 635 -15.61 12.34 -15.86
CA ALA A 635 -16.39 11.13 -15.63
C ALA A 635 -15.73 9.93 -16.32
N LYS A 636 -15.30 10.09 -17.58
CA LYS A 636 -14.52 9.06 -18.28
C LYS A 636 -13.14 8.88 -17.66
N ARG A 637 -12.43 9.97 -17.29
CA ARG A 637 -11.15 9.88 -16.56
C ARG A 637 -11.26 9.00 -15.31
N GLU A 638 -12.29 9.23 -14.48
CA GLU A 638 -12.50 8.46 -13.26
C GLU A 638 -12.76 6.96 -13.54
N LYS A 639 -13.46 6.67 -14.63
CA LYS A 639 -13.68 5.29 -15.09
C LYS A 639 -12.36 4.63 -15.49
N GLU A 640 -11.53 5.32 -16.27
CA GLU A 640 -10.24 4.76 -16.71
C GLU A 640 -9.29 4.53 -15.52
N LEU A 641 -9.19 5.46 -14.56
CA LEU A 641 -8.40 5.28 -13.33
C LEU A 641 -8.84 4.06 -12.51
N LYS A 642 -10.15 3.77 -12.44
CA LYS A 642 -10.66 2.56 -11.78
C LYS A 642 -10.26 1.28 -12.52
N GLU A 643 -10.28 1.29 -13.84
CA GLU A 643 -9.78 0.16 -14.62
C GLU A 643 -8.26 0.00 -14.48
N THR A 644 -7.47 1.09 -14.42
CA THR A 644 -6.04 1.06 -14.08
C THR A 644 -5.81 0.31 -12.77
N ARG A 645 -6.51 0.67 -11.69
CA ARG A 645 -6.41 -0.03 -10.39
C ARG A 645 -6.73 -1.52 -10.49
N LYS A 646 -7.73 -1.89 -11.29
CA LYS A 646 -8.14 -3.28 -11.48
C LYS A 646 -7.09 -4.11 -12.20
N PHE A 647 -6.45 -3.57 -13.25
CA PHE A 647 -5.49 -4.35 -14.04
C PHE A 647 -4.14 -4.52 -13.36
N ILE A 648 -3.72 -3.61 -12.48
CA ILE A 648 -2.42 -3.67 -11.77
C ILE A 648 -2.17 -5.02 -11.12
N PHE A 649 -3.10 -5.52 -10.30
CA PHE A 649 -2.91 -6.78 -9.56
C PHE A 649 -2.76 -8.01 -10.47
N SER A 650 -3.25 -7.92 -11.70
CA SER A 650 -3.19 -8.99 -12.70
C SER A 650 -2.08 -8.80 -13.74
N SER A 651 -1.28 -7.74 -13.63
CA SER A 651 -0.23 -7.34 -14.59
C SER A 651 1.19 -7.76 -14.18
N LYS A 652 1.34 -8.46 -13.04
CA LYS A 652 2.62 -8.96 -12.50
C LYS A 652 3.72 -7.90 -12.55
N LEU A 653 3.49 -6.77 -11.91
CA LEU A 653 4.49 -5.70 -11.84
C LEU A 653 5.68 -6.12 -10.97
N ASP A 654 6.88 -5.75 -11.40
CA ASP A 654 8.07 -5.80 -10.54
C ASP A 654 8.10 -4.58 -9.60
N MET A 655 9.14 -4.48 -8.77
CA MET A 655 9.27 -3.40 -7.78
C MET A 655 9.39 -2.02 -8.44
N GLU A 656 10.17 -1.90 -9.51
CA GLU A 656 10.40 -0.63 -10.23
C GLU A 656 9.10 -0.13 -10.89
N GLN A 657 8.35 -1.03 -11.53
CA GLN A 657 7.04 -0.69 -12.12
C GLN A 657 6.00 -0.42 -11.03
N THR A 658 6.05 -1.11 -9.91
CA THR A 658 5.20 -0.83 -8.75
C THR A 658 5.49 0.58 -8.22
N TYR A 659 6.76 0.96 -8.13
CA TYR A 659 7.19 2.30 -7.74
C TYR A 659 6.67 3.37 -8.72
N ALA A 660 6.87 3.17 -10.02
CA ALA A 660 6.36 4.08 -11.06
C ALA A 660 4.82 4.23 -10.99
N MET A 661 4.09 3.11 -10.83
CA MET A 661 2.63 3.14 -10.67
C MET A 661 2.18 3.82 -9.36
N ALA A 662 2.93 3.67 -8.27
CA ALA A 662 2.63 4.36 -7.03
C ALA A 662 2.79 5.88 -7.20
N ARG A 663 3.88 6.33 -7.83
CA ARG A 663 4.09 7.76 -8.15
C ARG A 663 3.02 8.31 -9.09
N TYR A 664 2.58 7.53 -10.08
CA TYR A 664 1.43 7.87 -10.91
C TYR A 664 0.15 8.04 -10.07
N PHE A 665 -0.14 7.12 -9.15
CA PHE A 665 -1.30 7.27 -8.27
C PHE A 665 -1.19 8.48 -7.34
N ILE A 666 0.00 8.82 -6.86
CA ILE A 666 0.23 10.05 -6.11
C ILE A 666 -0.09 11.27 -6.98
N PHE A 667 0.44 11.32 -8.21
CA PHE A 667 0.17 12.38 -9.19
C PHE A 667 -1.34 12.51 -9.50
N GLN A 668 -2.04 11.39 -9.61
CA GLN A 668 -3.49 11.33 -9.83
C GLN A 668 -4.31 11.53 -8.53
N LEU A 669 -3.67 11.86 -7.40
CA LEU A 669 -4.30 12.10 -6.09
C LEU A 669 -5.10 10.89 -5.57
N ARG A 670 -4.60 9.69 -5.85
CA ARG A 670 -5.06 8.36 -5.37
C ARG A 670 -4.05 7.80 -4.38
N VAL A 671 -3.74 8.58 -3.35
CA VAL A 671 -2.72 8.25 -2.34
C VAL A 671 -3.05 6.95 -1.60
N ASP A 672 -4.33 6.70 -1.33
CA ASP A 672 -4.81 5.45 -0.74
C ASP A 672 -4.48 4.22 -1.61
N TRP A 673 -4.56 4.36 -2.94
CA TRP A 673 -4.22 3.29 -3.88
C TRP A 673 -2.71 3.09 -3.98
N ALA A 674 -1.93 4.18 -3.94
CA ALA A 674 -0.47 4.10 -3.87
C ALA A 674 -0.01 3.35 -2.61
N ILE A 675 -0.57 3.68 -1.44
CA ILE A 675 -0.29 2.97 -0.18
C ILE A 675 -0.64 1.47 -0.32
N GLU A 676 -1.83 1.14 -0.82
CA GLU A 676 -2.25 -0.27 -1.00
C GLU A 676 -1.32 -1.05 -1.94
N LEU A 677 -0.88 -0.40 -3.02
CA LEU A 677 0.03 -1.00 -3.99
C LEU A 677 1.43 -1.25 -3.39
N MET A 678 1.93 -0.34 -2.57
CA MET A 678 3.28 -0.42 -1.99
C MET A 678 3.35 -1.32 -0.74
N LEU A 679 2.25 -1.44 0.01
CA LEU A 679 2.19 -2.17 1.29
C LEU A 679 2.76 -3.60 1.27
N PRO A 680 2.54 -4.44 0.24
CA PRO A 680 3.13 -5.78 0.19
C PRO A 680 4.66 -5.76 0.28
N TYR A 681 5.33 -4.87 -0.45
CA TYR A 681 6.78 -4.73 -0.44
C TYR A 681 7.28 -4.18 0.91
N ILE A 682 6.56 -3.21 1.48
CA ILE A 682 6.84 -2.67 2.82
C ILE A 682 6.78 -3.77 3.89
N LYS A 683 5.74 -4.62 3.86
CA LYS A 683 5.57 -5.72 4.81
C LYS A 683 6.61 -6.82 4.64
N SER A 684 6.99 -7.15 3.41
CA SER A 684 8.02 -8.15 3.12
C SER A 684 9.44 -7.63 3.32
N LYS A 685 9.62 -6.33 3.61
CA LYS A 685 10.93 -5.64 3.67
C LYS A 685 11.75 -5.81 2.39
N ASN A 686 11.06 -5.87 1.25
CA ASN A 686 11.69 -5.99 -0.06
C ASN A 686 11.53 -4.66 -0.80
N TYR A 687 12.34 -3.67 -0.47
CA TYR A 687 12.27 -2.34 -1.06
C TYR A 687 13.64 -1.69 -1.01
N ASP A 688 13.91 -0.79 -1.96
CA ASP A 688 15.09 0.07 -1.95
C ASP A 688 14.83 1.38 -1.17
N GLU A 689 15.83 2.25 -1.19
CA GLU A 689 15.76 3.55 -0.53
C GLU A 689 14.62 4.42 -1.10
N ASP A 690 14.55 4.61 -2.41
CA ASP A 690 13.57 5.49 -3.05
C ASP A 690 12.14 5.04 -2.76
N PHE A 691 11.89 3.74 -2.85
CA PHE A 691 10.59 3.14 -2.52
C PHE A 691 10.17 3.45 -1.09
N LEU A 692 11.07 3.33 -0.11
CA LEU A 692 10.77 3.64 1.29
C LEU A 692 10.49 5.13 1.51
N PHE A 693 11.33 6.01 0.95
CA PHE A 693 11.19 7.45 1.17
C PHE A 693 9.90 8.01 0.54
N ILE A 694 9.50 7.53 -0.64
CA ILE A 694 8.18 7.84 -1.21
C ILE A 694 7.06 7.29 -0.33
N PHE A 695 7.17 6.05 0.14
CA PHE A 695 6.13 5.49 1.01
C PHE A 695 5.95 6.30 2.30
N LEU A 696 7.05 6.78 2.90
CA LEU A 696 6.99 7.60 4.11
C LEU A 696 6.23 8.92 3.91
N SER A 697 6.36 9.57 2.74
CA SER A 697 5.69 10.84 2.44
C SER A 697 4.16 10.70 2.36
N ILE A 698 3.68 9.52 1.94
CA ILE A 698 2.24 9.23 1.83
C ILE A 698 1.65 8.49 3.03
N ALA A 699 2.47 7.72 3.76
CA ALA A 699 2.02 6.88 4.86
C ALA A 699 1.34 7.67 6.00
N ILE A 700 1.66 8.96 6.13
CA ILE A 700 1.07 9.86 7.13
C ILE A 700 -0.45 10.05 6.97
N TYR A 701 -1.01 9.75 5.80
CA TYR A 701 -2.44 9.96 5.51
C TYR A 701 -3.32 8.75 5.82
N ASP A 702 -2.76 7.54 5.99
CA ASP A 702 -3.54 6.32 6.28
C ASP A 702 -3.13 5.69 7.62
N THR A 703 -3.51 6.36 8.72
CA THR A 703 -3.27 5.87 10.08
C THR A 703 -4.07 4.60 10.42
N LYS A 704 -5.00 4.18 9.56
CA LYS A 704 -5.76 2.92 9.74
C LYS A 704 -4.95 1.73 9.25
N LYS A 705 -4.26 1.86 8.11
CA LYS A 705 -3.39 0.82 7.56
C LYS A 705 -1.99 0.83 8.17
N ILE A 706 -1.53 1.99 8.64
CA ILE A 706 -0.18 2.20 9.14
C ILE A 706 -0.28 2.81 10.53
N SER A 707 0.02 2.03 11.57
CA SER A 707 -0.01 2.56 12.94
C SER A 707 1.13 3.57 13.16
N GLU A 708 0.98 4.46 14.16
CA GLU A 708 2.07 5.38 14.53
C GLU A 708 3.37 4.64 14.88
N GLN A 709 3.26 3.43 15.46
CA GLN A 709 4.41 2.59 15.80
C GLN A 709 5.07 2.02 14.53
N ASP A 710 4.27 1.53 13.57
CA ASP A 710 4.81 1.03 12.29
C ASP A 710 5.50 2.16 11.53
N TYR A 711 4.88 3.34 11.49
CA TYR A 711 5.46 4.52 10.86
C TYR A 711 6.79 4.93 11.52
N ALA A 712 6.85 4.93 12.86
CA ALA A 712 8.09 5.22 13.58
C ALA A 712 9.18 4.18 13.30
N ASN A 713 8.83 2.89 13.13
CA ASN A 713 9.78 1.84 12.77
C ASN A 713 10.32 2.03 11.33
N LEU A 714 9.44 2.39 10.38
CA LEU A 714 9.85 2.70 9.01
C LEU A 714 10.78 3.91 8.95
N MET A 715 10.52 4.94 9.76
CA MET A 715 11.41 6.10 9.92
C MET A 715 12.80 5.71 10.43
N LYS A 716 12.87 4.78 11.39
CA LYS A 716 14.17 4.24 11.86
C LYS A 716 14.90 3.49 10.76
N HIS A 717 14.20 2.70 9.94
CA HIS A 717 14.81 2.03 8.80
C HIS A 717 15.32 3.03 7.75
N ALA A 718 14.57 4.10 7.46
CA ALA A 718 15.03 5.15 6.54
C ALA A 718 16.30 5.84 7.03
N LEU A 719 16.41 6.11 8.34
CA LEU A 719 17.63 6.64 8.95
C LEU A 719 18.84 5.69 8.78
N LEU A 720 18.62 4.37 8.87
CA LEU A 720 19.68 3.37 8.68
C LEU A 720 20.10 3.22 7.21
N LEU A 721 19.15 3.30 6.28
CA LEU A 721 19.42 3.21 4.84
C LEU A 721 20.17 4.43 4.33
N ASN A 722 19.69 5.63 4.67
CA ASN A 722 20.32 6.88 4.25
C ASN A 722 20.11 8.00 5.28
N LYS A 723 21.10 8.15 6.15
CA LYS A 723 21.10 9.17 7.19
C LYS A 723 20.97 10.59 6.64
N GLU A 724 21.70 10.92 5.57
CA GLU A 724 21.72 12.28 5.02
C GLU A 724 20.34 12.66 4.45
N ARG A 725 19.74 11.77 3.66
CA ARG A 725 18.39 11.97 3.12
C ARG A 725 17.34 12.04 4.22
N TYR A 726 17.43 11.18 5.24
CA TYR A 726 16.57 11.24 6.42
C TYR A 726 16.66 12.59 7.14
N CYS A 727 17.87 13.12 7.34
CA CYS A 727 18.06 14.41 8.01
C CYS A 727 17.50 15.59 7.20
N LYS A 728 17.50 15.49 5.86
CA LYS A 728 16.90 16.46 4.94
C LYS A 728 15.39 16.27 4.75
N LEU A 729 14.79 15.19 5.29
CA LEU A 729 13.39 14.85 5.08
C LEU A 729 12.42 15.84 5.72
N PHE A 730 12.78 16.42 6.87
CA PHE A 730 11.91 17.28 7.69
C PHE A 730 12.10 18.76 7.33
N GLY A 731 11.28 19.25 6.40
CA GLY A 731 11.22 20.64 5.94
C GLY A 731 11.09 20.73 4.42
N TYR A 732 10.81 21.94 3.94
CA TYR A 732 10.75 22.22 2.50
C TYR A 732 12.07 21.85 1.80
N PRO A 733 12.05 21.20 0.62
CA PRO A 733 10.89 20.88 -0.21
C PRO A 733 10.30 19.47 0.03
N ASN A 734 10.64 18.78 1.10
CA ASN A 734 10.28 17.39 1.32
C ASN A 734 9.00 17.28 2.18
N MET A 735 9.11 16.74 3.39
CA MET A 735 7.97 16.54 4.30
C MET A 735 7.89 17.64 5.35
N SER A 736 6.76 17.78 6.04
CA SER A 736 6.67 18.74 7.14
C SER A 736 7.62 18.42 8.30
N PHE A 737 8.31 19.44 8.83
CA PHE A 737 9.04 19.31 10.09
C PHE A 737 8.11 19.09 11.29
N GLN A 738 6.81 19.40 11.17
CA GLN A 738 5.83 19.19 12.22
C GLN A 738 5.57 17.71 12.50
N LEU A 739 6.06 16.79 11.66
CA LEU A 739 6.10 15.36 11.97
C LEU A 739 6.98 15.05 13.20
N LEU A 740 7.90 15.95 13.55
CA LEU A 740 8.64 15.94 14.82
C LEU A 740 7.74 16.22 16.05
N LYS A 741 6.43 16.44 15.86
CA LYS A 741 5.43 16.37 16.93
C LYS A 741 5.42 15.01 17.61
N ASN A 742 5.73 13.94 16.87
CA ASN A 742 5.96 12.62 17.42
C ASN A 742 7.35 12.56 18.08
N ASN A 743 7.38 12.45 19.40
CA ASN A 743 8.63 12.48 20.16
C ASN A 743 9.55 11.29 19.87
N THR A 744 9.03 10.14 19.43
CA THR A 744 9.88 9.01 19.02
C THR A 744 10.66 9.37 17.76
N ILE A 745 9.99 9.94 16.76
CA ILE A 745 10.65 10.41 15.53
C ILE A 745 11.61 11.56 15.84
N LYS A 746 11.16 12.54 16.64
CA LYS A 746 11.98 13.68 17.06
C LYS A 746 13.26 13.24 17.78
N SER A 747 13.16 12.28 18.70
CA SER A 747 14.32 11.78 19.43
C SER A 747 15.38 11.19 18.50
N GLU A 748 14.98 10.40 17.50
CA GLU A 748 15.91 9.82 16.53
C GLU A 748 16.51 10.91 15.62
N TYR A 749 15.68 11.82 15.10
CA TYR A 749 16.13 12.98 14.34
C TYR A 749 17.17 13.80 15.11
N CYS A 750 16.87 14.14 16.36
CA CYS A 750 17.73 14.98 17.19
C CYS A 750 19.04 14.33 17.59
N LYS A 751 19.05 13.01 17.76
CA LYS A 751 20.26 12.26 18.09
C LYS A 751 21.21 12.14 16.89
N HIS A 752 20.66 12.09 15.68
CA HIS A 752 21.44 11.73 14.49
C HIS A 752 21.67 12.91 13.52
N CYS A 753 20.80 13.90 13.48
CA CYS A 753 20.77 14.94 12.46
C CYS A 753 21.10 16.35 12.96
N ASN A 754 21.22 16.55 14.28
CA ASN A 754 21.43 17.85 14.90
C ASN A 754 22.77 17.93 15.63
#